data_AF-A0A846TX27-F1
#
_entry.id   AF-A0A846TX27-F1
#
_cell.length_a   1.000
_cell.length_b   1.000
_cell.length_c   1.000
_cell.angle_alpha   90.00
_cell.angle_beta   90.00
_cell.angle_gamma   90.00
#
_symmetry.space_group_name_H-M   'P 1'
#
loop_
_entity.id
_entity.type
_entity.pdbx_description
1 polymer ?
#
loop_
_entity_poly.entity_id
_entity_poly.type
_entity_poly.pdbx_seq_one_letter_code
_entity_poly.pdbx_strand_id
1 'polypeptide(L)'
;MPIPHPFPRGFVVHRGGHDLPLPPEWVRMDLGASGWTFTHDPLEPAHLAADDDGRWVLVHGLCLYAGEDPRTMLPGERLLEAWAESEHRFLETLDVLGGRHVVLAGENEDVWLYQDALGMRSVYFSEGADLAASHLHLLNSLVEHQPRSDEEGAQNTAAAWSRTPLLGVDAMLPNHRLLLGRWAVERFFPREANAFTGLSVQERVELVRTMWGRQMSDLVQQDVRLVMSLTGGADSRTNLALCWQHRQQMEMFTYTTKTSGKSKFLKSYARDKAIVDRLLDLVPGAKHKYFYLEDRNAALNPELQEVVRSNTTVNHGAWLLPHYIREFDSPNYVHLRGFGYEVGRAYWSVTEDNNTVESLRRLFLQRMERVKSPEPEDQRVAYFDQGLGRWEYDGDLHDYHKRDLYYWEMRMGRWGSEVMNETDVAFQTCVGFNVRRMLELSLSFPVADRKSGFFFAELINAAHPVLNFLGKNDVRNLYEIMRDERRNAARATAARERARVALDDDLVISRMGASAALLPTSGQQVEIPQEWFLPAVTCGRRFAPLERDGDLRFTVTSTYGHVSAKDYWRMQVWVNGRLQLSWDGGGAKRPVHVSATGLRAGDVVEVAAMALTDQTLSPSWSKASRAQIEDVQFDPQPAAGPVAVGADHPGVTRPHFGSTPRMSPYDVSSLTLEDFPVDRPARVDIDLGDTVVPLLVVRRHGSDQVLTLFNGAVDLDRSHGAPVFQRSSWWEEFPCSQIYVADPGSVGEHALSLSWGQVSETLSAIPGAMWALRGLAGILGATEPADRLYFGSSAGGFWAWSCAVLDHGARAVVNNAQIDWTRWMAAAVNELRSARFQNQLPADLRTAYPTRTNVLKAWEAQGFPTEVTYWVNVSSGHDRVVDLPQVEAFAMSHPELTRNLSIRRYEDESSGHNPMGRSNTVAAICESLNR
;
A
#
# COMPACT_ATOMS: atom_id res chain seq x y z
N MET A 1 -5.11 -32.98 -44.92
CA MET A 1 -5.56 -32.32 -43.68
C MET A 1 -7.07 -32.22 -43.74
N PRO A 2 -7.82 -32.54 -42.68
CA PRO A 2 -9.14 -31.94 -42.53
C PRO A 2 -8.94 -30.42 -42.56
N ILE A 3 -9.78 -29.73 -43.32
CA ILE A 3 -9.77 -28.27 -43.39
C ILE A 3 -10.03 -27.77 -41.96
N PRO A 4 -9.24 -26.82 -41.42
CA PRO A 4 -9.52 -26.24 -40.12
C PRO A 4 -10.98 -25.79 -40.07
N HIS A 5 -11.76 -26.33 -39.13
CA HIS A 5 -13.18 -26.02 -38.98
C HIS A 5 -13.42 -25.21 -37.70
N PRO A 6 -14.51 -24.44 -37.64
CA PRO A 6 -14.83 -23.66 -36.44
C PRO A 6 -15.23 -24.58 -35.27
N PHE A 7 -14.93 -24.12 -34.06
CA PHE A 7 -15.26 -24.73 -32.77
C PHE A 7 -14.72 -26.16 -32.54
N PRO A 8 -13.45 -26.46 -32.88
CA PRO A 8 -12.88 -27.80 -32.69
C PRO A 8 -12.95 -28.22 -31.22
N ARG A 9 -13.39 -29.46 -30.98
CA ARG A 9 -13.63 -30.05 -29.64
C ARG A 9 -14.66 -29.28 -28.81
N GLY A 10 -15.50 -28.48 -29.47
CA GLY A 10 -16.59 -27.75 -28.83
C GLY A 10 -17.75 -28.66 -28.42
N PHE A 11 -18.61 -28.11 -27.58
CA PHE A 11 -19.90 -28.70 -27.19
C PHE A 11 -20.96 -27.61 -27.03
N VAL A 12 -22.23 -28.05 -27.02
CA VAL A 12 -23.44 -27.30 -26.69
C VAL A 12 -24.35 -28.18 -25.84
N VAL A 13 -24.97 -27.59 -24.83
CA VAL A 13 -25.99 -28.20 -23.98
C VAL A 13 -27.25 -27.35 -24.09
N HIS A 14 -28.35 -27.96 -24.50
CA HIS A 14 -29.62 -27.27 -24.74
C HIS A 14 -30.80 -28.15 -24.38
N ARG A 15 -32.00 -27.57 -24.22
CA ARG A 15 -33.23 -28.35 -23.99
C ARG A 15 -33.52 -29.27 -25.17
N GLY A 16 -33.94 -30.50 -24.84
CA GLY A 16 -34.45 -31.47 -25.81
C GLY A 16 -35.64 -30.91 -26.59
N GLY A 17 -35.76 -31.29 -27.86
CA GLY A 17 -36.82 -30.82 -28.75
C GLY A 17 -36.55 -29.48 -29.45
N HIS A 18 -35.50 -28.75 -29.09
CA HIS A 18 -35.02 -27.61 -29.87
C HIS A 18 -34.17 -28.09 -31.05
N ASP A 19 -34.56 -27.71 -32.27
CA ASP A 19 -33.76 -27.93 -33.48
C ASP A 19 -32.83 -26.73 -33.67
N LEU A 20 -31.58 -26.88 -33.25
CA LEU A 20 -30.54 -25.85 -33.37
C LEU A 20 -29.73 -26.09 -34.64
N PRO A 21 -29.29 -25.03 -35.36
CA PRO A 21 -28.54 -25.14 -36.61
C PRO A 21 -27.07 -25.53 -36.35
N LEU A 22 -26.85 -26.67 -35.71
CA LEU A 22 -25.53 -27.24 -35.43
C LEU A 22 -24.98 -27.97 -36.66
N PRO A 23 -23.64 -28.10 -36.79
CA PRO A 23 -23.06 -28.85 -37.90
C PRO A 23 -23.56 -30.31 -37.89
N PRO A 24 -23.96 -30.86 -39.05
CA PRO A 24 -24.59 -32.18 -39.13
C PRO A 24 -23.68 -33.34 -38.69
N GLU A 25 -22.37 -33.12 -38.67
CA GLU A 25 -21.36 -34.08 -38.20
C GLU A 25 -21.19 -34.11 -36.68
N TRP A 26 -21.80 -33.16 -35.94
CA TRP A 26 -21.73 -33.14 -34.49
C TRP A 26 -22.57 -34.27 -33.88
N VAL A 27 -22.01 -34.92 -32.86
CA VAL A 27 -22.64 -36.07 -32.20
C VAL A 27 -23.61 -35.57 -31.15
N ARG A 28 -24.86 -36.04 -31.23
CA ARG A 28 -25.95 -35.71 -30.31
C ARG A 28 -26.15 -36.83 -29.30
N MET A 29 -26.27 -36.47 -28.02
CA MET A 29 -26.52 -37.38 -26.90
C MET A 29 -27.66 -36.82 -26.03
N ASP A 30 -28.75 -37.58 -25.90
CA ASP A 30 -29.84 -37.19 -25.00
C ASP A 30 -29.54 -37.63 -23.57
N LEU A 31 -29.69 -36.71 -22.61
CA LEU A 31 -29.31 -36.89 -21.21
C LEU A 31 -30.47 -37.43 -20.36
N GLY A 32 -31.15 -38.46 -20.88
CA GLY A 32 -32.21 -39.19 -20.19
C GLY A 32 -33.39 -38.32 -19.72
N ALA A 33 -33.83 -38.56 -18.47
CA ALA A 33 -34.99 -37.90 -17.87
C ALA A 33 -34.81 -36.39 -17.61
N SER A 34 -33.58 -35.87 -17.74
CA SER A 34 -33.29 -34.46 -17.49
C SER A 34 -33.90 -33.50 -18.51
N GLY A 35 -34.28 -34.00 -19.69
CA GLY A 35 -34.79 -33.19 -20.79
C GLY A 35 -33.73 -32.32 -21.46
N TRP A 36 -32.43 -32.57 -21.21
CA TRP A 36 -31.31 -31.91 -21.87
C TRP A 36 -30.68 -32.78 -22.96
N THR A 37 -30.15 -32.13 -23.99
CA THR A 37 -29.35 -32.75 -25.04
C THR A 37 -27.95 -32.15 -24.99
N PHE A 38 -26.93 -33.02 -25.04
CA PHE A 38 -25.51 -32.67 -25.19
C PHE A 38 -25.08 -32.95 -26.63
N THR A 39 -24.61 -31.93 -27.34
CA THR A 39 -24.14 -32.05 -28.72
C THR A 39 -22.70 -31.58 -28.82
N HIS A 40 -21.81 -32.35 -29.46
CA HIS A 40 -20.39 -32.04 -29.47
C HIS A 40 -19.68 -32.33 -30.79
N ASP A 41 -18.55 -31.66 -30.97
CA ASP A 41 -17.64 -31.88 -32.10
C ASP A 41 -17.07 -33.31 -32.07
N PRO A 42 -17.02 -34.02 -33.23
CA PRO A 42 -16.60 -35.42 -33.28
C PRO A 42 -15.09 -35.65 -33.09
N LEU A 43 -14.25 -34.61 -33.03
CA LEU A 43 -12.81 -34.79 -32.78
C LEU A 43 -12.51 -35.34 -31.38
N GLU A 44 -13.42 -35.13 -30.43
CA GLU A 44 -13.31 -35.67 -29.08
C GLU A 44 -14.62 -36.38 -28.70
N PRO A 45 -14.59 -37.66 -28.33
CA PRO A 45 -15.79 -38.35 -27.86
C PRO A 45 -16.20 -37.88 -26.46
N ALA A 46 -17.51 -37.81 -26.23
CA ALA A 46 -18.06 -37.71 -24.88
C ALA A 46 -18.37 -39.11 -24.32
N HIS A 47 -18.16 -39.29 -23.01
CA HIS A 47 -18.41 -40.55 -22.31
C HIS A 47 -19.51 -40.34 -21.27
N LEU A 48 -20.60 -41.11 -21.39
CA LEU A 48 -21.72 -41.11 -20.44
C LEU A 48 -21.71 -42.41 -19.63
N ALA A 49 -21.59 -42.30 -18.31
CA ALA A 49 -21.80 -43.38 -17.36
C ALA A 49 -23.11 -43.13 -16.61
N ALA A 50 -23.89 -44.18 -16.35
CA ALA A 50 -25.13 -44.09 -15.59
C ALA A 50 -25.29 -45.32 -14.67
N ASP A 51 -25.96 -45.14 -13.54
CA ASP A 51 -26.29 -46.22 -12.61
C ASP A 51 -27.79 -46.54 -12.62
N ASP A 52 -28.16 -47.58 -11.86
CA ASP A 52 -29.54 -48.05 -11.75
C ASP A 52 -30.43 -47.10 -10.91
N ASP A 53 -29.82 -46.21 -10.11
CA ASP A 53 -30.52 -45.22 -9.27
C ASP A 53 -30.94 -43.97 -10.08
N GLY A 54 -30.57 -43.91 -11.37
CA GLY A 54 -30.90 -42.79 -12.26
C GLY A 54 -29.91 -41.64 -12.21
N ARG A 55 -28.76 -41.81 -11.53
CA ARG A 55 -27.64 -40.86 -11.60
C ARG A 55 -26.81 -41.13 -12.83
N TRP A 56 -26.27 -40.07 -13.42
CA TRP A 56 -25.38 -40.19 -14.56
C TRP A 56 -24.30 -39.11 -14.55
N VAL A 57 -23.16 -39.43 -15.16
CA VAL A 57 -22.04 -38.52 -15.33
C VAL A 57 -21.59 -38.57 -16.79
N LEU A 58 -21.57 -37.41 -17.44
CA LEU A 58 -20.99 -37.21 -18.76
C LEU A 58 -19.66 -36.47 -18.64
N VAL A 59 -18.63 -36.96 -19.31
CA VAL A 59 -17.32 -36.31 -19.41
C VAL A 59 -16.99 -36.04 -20.88
N HIS A 60 -16.59 -34.81 -21.20
CA HIS A 60 -16.18 -34.42 -22.56
C HIS A 60 -14.88 -33.62 -22.54
N GLY A 61 -13.94 -33.94 -23.42
CA GLY A 61 -12.59 -33.36 -23.45
C GLY A 61 -11.51 -34.32 -22.93
N LEU A 62 -10.26 -33.86 -22.97
CA LEU A 62 -9.12 -34.60 -22.42
C LEU A 62 -9.24 -34.65 -20.90
N CYS A 63 -9.78 -35.75 -20.37
CA CYS A 63 -9.92 -35.95 -18.93
C CYS A 63 -9.00 -37.09 -18.49
N LEU A 64 -7.99 -36.74 -17.68
CA LEU A 64 -6.97 -37.67 -17.20
C LEU A 64 -7.15 -37.88 -15.69
N TYR A 65 -6.89 -39.09 -15.19
CA TYR A 65 -6.97 -39.36 -13.77
C TYR A 65 -5.59 -39.18 -13.11
N ALA A 66 -5.52 -38.40 -12.03
CA ALA A 66 -4.30 -38.15 -11.28
C ALA A 66 -4.35 -38.70 -9.83
N GLY A 67 -5.44 -39.36 -9.45
CA GLY A 67 -5.60 -39.89 -8.09
C GLY A 67 -4.86 -41.22 -7.86
N GLU A 68 -4.99 -41.74 -6.65
CA GLU A 68 -4.24 -42.91 -6.17
C GLU A 68 -4.87 -44.26 -6.55
N ASP A 69 -6.14 -44.30 -6.97
CA ASP A 69 -6.83 -45.54 -7.29
C ASP A 69 -6.21 -46.21 -8.55
N PRO A 70 -5.58 -47.38 -8.41
CA PRO A 70 -4.82 -47.98 -9.50
C PRO A 70 -5.71 -48.58 -10.60
N ARG A 71 -7.01 -48.80 -10.34
CA ARG A 71 -7.94 -49.43 -11.29
C ARG A 71 -7.93 -48.73 -12.65
N THR A 72 -8.18 -49.46 -13.73
CA THR A 72 -8.36 -48.85 -15.06
C THR A 72 -9.85 -48.60 -15.24
N MET A 73 -10.27 -47.35 -15.05
CA MET A 73 -11.67 -46.91 -15.15
C MET A 73 -11.71 -45.55 -15.83
N LEU A 74 -12.78 -45.31 -16.61
CA LEU A 74 -12.99 -44.00 -17.22
C LEU A 74 -13.32 -42.95 -16.14
N PRO A 75 -12.93 -41.68 -16.33
CA PRO A 75 -13.22 -40.63 -15.36
C PRO A 75 -14.70 -40.51 -14.96
N GLY A 76 -15.62 -40.66 -15.92
CA GLY A 76 -17.06 -40.61 -15.65
C GLY A 76 -17.55 -41.75 -14.74
N GLU A 77 -17.03 -42.97 -14.91
CA GLU A 77 -17.35 -44.12 -14.06
C GLU A 77 -16.84 -43.91 -12.63
N ARG A 78 -15.64 -43.35 -12.49
CA ARG A 78 -15.04 -43.04 -11.18
C ARG A 78 -15.84 -42.00 -10.40
N LEU A 79 -16.26 -40.95 -11.11
CA LEU A 79 -17.10 -39.90 -10.55
C LEU A 79 -18.47 -40.46 -10.14
N LEU A 80 -19.08 -41.31 -10.97
CA LEU A 80 -20.36 -41.94 -10.66
C LEU A 80 -20.25 -42.86 -9.43
N GLU A 81 -19.21 -43.71 -9.35
CA GLU A 81 -18.94 -44.56 -8.17
C GLU A 81 -18.75 -43.70 -6.91
N ALA A 82 -17.98 -42.61 -7.00
CA ALA A 82 -17.77 -41.70 -5.87
C ALA A 82 -19.05 -40.94 -5.47
N TRP A 83 -19.89 -40.57 -6.44
CA TRP A 83 -21.16 -39.90 -6.16
C TRP A 83 -22.15 -40.84 -5.47
N ALA A 84 -22.13 -42.13 -5.79
CA ALA A 84 -22.92 -43.13 -5.10
C ALA A 84 -22.60 -43.22 -3.60
N GLU A 85 -21.37 -42.87 -3.20
CA GLU A 85 -20.99 -42.74 -1.78
C GLU A 85 -21.48 -41.42 -1.17
N SER A 86 -21.15 -40.27 -1.79
CA SER A 86 -21.65 -38.94 -1.40
C SER A 86 -21.21 -37.85 -2.39
N GLU A 87 -21.86 -36.69 -2.34
CA GLU A 87 -21.42 -35.49 -3.06
C GLU A 87 -19.99 -35.06 -2.69
N HIS A 88 -19.60 -35.18 -1.42
CA HIS A 88 -18.25 -34.83 -0.98
C HIS A 88 -17.19 -35.70 -1.68
N ARG A 89 -17.42 -37.01 -1.77
CA ARG A 89 -16.52 -37.96 -2.45
C ARG A 89 -16.46 -37.71 -3.97
N PHE A 90 -17.58 -37.32 -4.58
CA PHE A 90 -17.60 -36.85 -5.97
C PHE A 90 -16.66 -35.64 -6.16
N LEU A 91 -16.76 -34.62 -5.30
CA LEU A 91 -15.91 -33.43 -5.40
C LEU A 91 -14.43 -33.72 -5.12
N GLU A 92 -14.11 -34.59 -4.17
CA GLU A 92 -12.72 -35.04 -3.95
C GLU A 92 -12.15 -35.78 -5.17
N THR A 93 -12.98 -36.57 -5.85
CA THR A 93 -12.61 -37.28 -7.08
C THR A 93 -12.43 -36.30 -8.24
N LEU A 94 -13.30 -35.30 -8.34
CA LEU A 94 -13.19 -34.22 -9.33
C LEU A 94 -11.88 -33.43 -9.18
N ASP A 95 -11.38 -33.25 -7.95
CA ASP A 95 -10.15 -32.49 -7.68
C ASP A 95 -8.86 -33.17 -8.14
N VAL A 96 -8.91 -34.48 -8.40
CA VAL A 96 -7.80 -35.26 -8.93
C VAL A 96 -7.96 -35.58 -10.42
N LEU A 97 -8.92 -34.97 -11.10
CA LEU A 97 -9.02 -35.01 -12.56
C LEU A 97 -8.17 -33.90 -13.20
N GLY A 98 -7.51 -34.25 -14.30
CA GLY A 98 -6.61 -33.40 -15.06
C GLY A 98 -6.99 -33.26 -16.53
N GLY A 99 -6.20 -32.48 -17.26
CA GLY A 99 -6.41 -32.23 -18.69
C GLY A 99 -7.33 -31.03 -18.94
N ARG A 100 -8.14 -31.07 -20.00
CA ARG A 100 -9.03 -29.97 -20.42
C ARG A 100 -10.38 -30.52 -20.82
N HIS A 101 -11.34 -30.41 -19.92
CA HIS A 101 -12.60 -31.14 -19.97
C HIS A 101 -13.73 -30.39 -19.27
N VAL A 102 -14.96 -30.84 -19.54
CA VAL A 102 -16.15 -30.52 -18.75
C VAL A 102 -16.77 -31.81 -18.23
N VAL A 103 -17.43 -31.71 -17.08
CA VAL A 103 -18.19 -32.80 -16.48
C VAL A 103 -19.63 -32.32 -16.30
N LEU A 104 -20.60 -33.10 -16.77
CA LEU A 104 -21.99 -32.94 -16.40
C LEU A 104 -22.37 -34.09 -15.49
N ALA A 105 -23.03 -33.79 -14.37
CA ALA A 105 -23.60 -34.77 -13.47
C ALA A 105 -25.09 -34.49 -13.38
N GLY A 106 -25.93 -35.53 -13.47
CA GLY A 106 -27.36 -35.36 -13.37
C GLY A 106 -28.04 -36.46 -12.58
N GLU A 107 -29.11 -36.07 -11.89
CA GLU A 107 -29.99 -36.94 -11.13
C GLU A 107 -31.41 -36.38 -11.32
N ASN A 108 -32.33 -37.20 -11.82
CA ASN A 108 -33.68 -36.76 -12.19
C ASN A 108 -33.66 -35.59 -13.21
N GLU A 109 -34.22 -34.43 -12.83
CA GLU A 109 -34.29 -33.21 -13.64
C GLU A 109 -33.11 -32.25 -13.41
N ASP A 110 -32.39 -32.40 -12.30
CA ASP A 110 -31.29 -31.51 -11.94
C ASP A 110 -30.00 -31.93 -12.65
N VAL A 111 -29.32 -30.96 -13.27
CA VAL A 111 -28.07 -31.17 -14.02
C VAL A 111 -27.05 -30.11 -13.64
N TRP A 112 -25.90 -30.55 -13.12
CA TRP A 112 -24.78 -29.71 -12.75
C TRP A 112 -23.65 -29.82 -13.76
N LEU A 113 -23.17 -28.69 -14.24
CA LEU A 113 -22.01 -28.58 -15.12
C LEU A 113 -20.80 -28.09 -14.34
N TYR A 114 -19.68 -28.79 -14.48
CA TYR A 114 -18.37 -28.47 -13.89
C TYR A 114 -17.32 -28.31 -14.98
N GLN A 115 -16.36 -27.40 -14.75
CA GLN A 115 -15.17 -27.25 -15.59
C GLN A 115 -13.97 -27.98 -14.98
N ASP A 116 -12.97 -28.23 -15.82
CA ASP A 116 -11.61 -28.57 -15.38
C ASP A 116 -11.05 -27.52 -14.38
N ALA A 117 -9.97 -27.89 -13.68
CA ALA A 117 -9.49 -27.12 -12.53
C ALA A 117 -9.22 -25.64 -12.85
N LEU A 118 -8.68 -25.32 -14.02
CA LEU A 118 -8.33 -23.96 -14.46
C LEU A 118 -9.38 -23.33 -15.39
N GLY A 119 -10.50 -24.01 -15.66
CA GLY A 119 -11.56 -23.51 -16.54
C GLY A 119 -11.15 -23.45 -18.02
N MET A 120 -10.18 -24.28 -18.43
CA MET A 120 -9.54 -24.19 -19.75
C MET A 120 -10.46 -24.67 -20.87
N ARG A 121 -11.35 -25.63 -20.62
CA ARG A 121 -12.53 -25.83 -21.46
C ARG A 121 -13.57 -24.82 -21.02
N SER A 122 -13.62 -23.70 -21.75
CA SER A 122 -14.55 -22.60 -21.50
C SER A 122 -16.00 -23.07 -21.53
N VAL A 123 -16.84 -22.40 -20.74
CA VAL A 123 -18.29 -22.57 -20.71
C VAL A 123 -18.91 -21.17 -20.74
N TYR A 124 -19.70 -20.92 -21.76
CA TYR A 124 -20.55 -19.74 -21.92
C TYR A 124 -21.99 -20.18 -21.76
N PHE A 125 -22.82 -19.39 -21.10
CA PHE A 125 -24.22 -19.72 -20.89
C PHE A 125 -25.12 -18.50 -20.97
N SER A 126 -26.36 -18.75 -21.38
CA SER A 126 -27.40 -17.73 -21.45
C SER A 126 -28.72 -18.30 -20.97
N GLU A 127 -29.20 -17.78 -19.85
CA GLU A 127 -30.52 -18.12 -19.29
C GLU A 127 -31.64 -17.82 -20.29
N GLY A 128 -31.58 -16.66 -20.95
CA GLY A 128 -32.59 -16.26 -21.94
C GLY A 128 -32.63 -17.14 -23.21
N ALA A 129 -31.51 -17.77 -23.56
CA ALA A 129 -31.43 -18.72 -24.68
C ALA A 129 -31.61 -20.18 -24.24
N ASP A 130 -31.74 -20.43 -22.93
CA ASP A 130 -31.79 -21.75 -22.28
C ASP A 130 -30.73 -22.74 -22.79
N LEU A 131 -29.49 -22.27 -22.94
CA LEU A 131 -28.38 -23.10 -23.44
C LEU A 131 -27.01 -22.69 -22.89
N ALA A 132 -26.08 -23.64 -22.88
CA ALA A 132 -24.66 -23.45 -22.58
C ALA A 132 -23.80 -24.00 -23.72
N ALA A 133 -22.65 -23.38 -23.99
CA ALA A 133 -21.74 -23.81 -25.04
C ALA A 133 -20.27 -23.56 -24.68
N SER A 134 -19.39 -24.32 -25.31
CA SER A 134 -17.94 -24.20 -25.18
C SER A 134 -17.36 -22.87 -25.65
N HIS A 135 -17.97 -22.22 -26.65
CA HIS A 135 -17.44 -21.02 -27.30
C HIS A 135 -18.51 -19.93 -27.35
N LEU A 136 -18.12 -18.66 -27.13
CA LEU A 136 -19.04 -17.53 -27.15
C LEU A 136 -19.72 -17.37 -28.51
N HIS A 137 -18.94 -17.41 -29.59
CA HIS A 137 -19.50 -17.22 -30.93
C HIS A 137 -20.33 -18.43 -31.40
N LEU A 138 -20.05 -19.64 -30.87
CA LEU A 138 -20.92 -20.79 -31.10
C LEU A 138 -22.30 -20.54 -30.48
N LEU A 139 -22.34 -20.17 -29.20
CA LEU A 139 -23.59 -19.80 -28.52
C LEU A 139 -24.37 -18.75 -29.32
N ASN A 140 -23.69 -17.66 -29.71
CA ASN A 140 -24.30 -16.55 -30.45
C ASN A 140 -24.75 -16.93 -31.88
N SER A 141 -24.13 -17.94 -32.49
CA SER A 141 -24.53 -18.43 -33.82
C SER A 141 -25.83 -19.24 -33.78
N LEU A 142 -26.18 -19.79 -32.61
CA LEU A 142 -27.39 -20.60 -32.41
C LEU A 142 -28.58 -19.74 -31.99
N VAL A 143 -28.32 -18.79 -31.09
CA VAL A 143 -29.28 -17.78 -30.65
C VAL A 143 -28.56 -16.45 -30.63
N GLU A 144 -28.99 -15.51 -31.45
CA GLU A 144 -28.33 -14.21 -31.59
C GLU A 144 -28.53 -13.34 -30.35
N HIS A 145 -27.44 -12.82 -29.81
CA HIS A 145 -27.41 -11.86 -28.70
C HIS A 145 -26.93 -10.50 -29.18
N GLN A 146 -27.47 -9.45 -28.56
CA GLN A 146 -27.05 -8.08 -28.85
C GLN A 146 -25.59 -7.85 -28.40
N PRO A 147 -24.72 -7.27 -29.25
CA PRO A 147 -23.39 -6.84 -28.84
C PRO A 147 -23.44 -5.72 -27.80
N ARG A 148 -22.52 -5.76 -26.83
CA ARG A 148 -22.31 -4.64 -25.90
C ARG A 148 -21.66 -3.46 -26.61
N SER A 149 -22.07 -2.26 -26.23
CA SER A 149 -21.34 -1.04 -26.55
C SER A 149 -20.08 -0.90 -25.69
N ASP A 150 -19.17 -0.02 -26.12
CA ASP A 150 -17.99 0.35 -25.35
C ASP A 150 -18.33 0.93 -23.97
N GLU A 151 -19.43 1.69 -23.88
CA GLU A 151 -19.96 2.29 -22.64
C GLU A 151 -20.52 1.22 -21.68
N GLU A 152 -21.06 0.13 -22.22
CA GLU A 152 -21.48 -1.07 -21.46
C GLU A 152 -20.31 -2.03 -21.14
N GLY A 153 -19.09 -1.58 -21.43
CA GLY A 153 -17.86 -2.30 -21.09
C GLY A 153 -17.55 -3.48 -22.00
N ALA A 154 -17.76 -3.33 -23.32
CA ALA A 154 -17.36 -4.32 -24.34
C ALA A 154 -15.85 -4.60 -24.38
N GLN A 155 -15.02 -3.73 -23.79
CA GLN A 155 -13.57 -3.87 -23.78
C GLN A 155 -13.06 -4.69 -22.59
N ASN A 156 -12.04 -5.52 -22.83
CA ASN A 156 -11.29 -6.26 -21.78
C ASN A 156 -12.17 -7.14 -20.88
N THR A 157 -13.19 -7.75 -21.47
CA THR A 157 -14.13 -8.68 -20.82
C THR A 157 -13.44 -9.88 -20.17
N ALA A 158 -12.27 -10.29 -20.66
CA ALA A 158 -11.44 -11.33 -20.05
C ALA A 158 -10.87 -10.96 -18.65
N ALA A 159 -11.01 -9.71 -18.21
CA ALA A 159 -10.63 -9.26 -16.86
C ALA A 159 -11.83 -8.89 -15.97
N ALA A 160 -13.08 -9.05 -16.46
CA ALA A 160 -14.28 -8.50 -15.86
C ALA A 160 -15.28 -9.60 -15.45
N TRP A 161 -15.03 -10.30 -14.34
CA TRP A 161 -15.86 -11.40 -13.83
C TRP A 161 -16.41 -12.33 -14.93
N SER A 162 -17.74 -12.36 -15.07
CA SER A 162 -18.49 -13.18 -16.02
C SER A 162 -18.68 -12.50 -17.39
N ARG A 163 -18.46 -11.18 -17.47
CA ARG A 163 -18.85 -10.33 -18.61
C ARG A 163 -18.31 -10.85 -19.92
N THR A 164 -19.14 -10.88 -20.95
CA THR A 164 -18.72 -11.18 -22.33
C THR A 164 -18.99 -9.97 -23.23
N PRO A 165 -18.44 -9.92 -24.46
CA PRO A 165 -18.81 -8.91 -25.45
C PRO A 165 -20.31 -8.89 -25.84
N LEU A 166 -21.11 -9.86 -25.39
CA LEU A 166 -22.53 -9.99 -25.70
C LEU A 166 -23.39 -9.74 -24.45
N LEU A 167 -24.55 -9.12 -24.65
CA LEU A 167 -25.57 -8.96 -23.60
C LEU A 167 -26.28 -10.29 -23.36
N GLY A 168 -26.59 -10.60 -22.09
CA GLY A 168 -27.31 -11.83 -21.72
C GLY A 168 -26.50 -13.13 -21.83
N VAL A 169 -25.19 -13.04 -22.06
CA VAL A 169 -24.28 -14.20 -22.06
C VAL A 169 -23.19 -13.99 -21.02
N ASP A 170 -23.06 -14.96 -20.11
CA ASP A 170 -22.02 -15.03 -19.09
C ASP A 170 -21.03 -16.14 -19.44
N ALA A 171 -19.76 -15.97 -19.05
CA ALA A 171 -18.83 -17.10 -19.00
C ALA A 171 -18.58 -17.54 -17.56
N MET A 172 -18.54 -18.86 -17.40
CA MET A 172 -18.31 -19.55 -16.15
C MET A 172 -16.88 -19.35 -15.66
N LEU A 173 -16.71 -19.24 -14.33
CA LEU A 173 -15.42 -19.27 -13.68
C LEU A 173 -15.15 -20.70 -13.15
N PRO A 174 -13.90 -21.19 -13.16
CA PRO A 174 -13.59 -22.45 -12.50
C PRO A 174 -13.89 -22.37 -11.00
N ASN A 175 -13.89 -23.53 -10.34
CA ASN A 175 -14.24 -23.70 -8.91
C ASN A 175 -15.72 -23.43 -8.57
N HIS A 176 -16.53 -23.20 -9.59
CA HIS A 176 -17.98 -23.08 -9.49
C HIS A 176 -18.65 -24.13 -10.37
N ARG A 177 -19.88 -24.49 -10.04
CA ARG A 177 -20.75 -25.32 -10.85
C ARG A 177 -21.95 -24.51 -11.33
N LEU A 178 -22.54 -24.94 -12.44
CA LEU A 178 -23.73 -24.32 -13.02
C LEU A 178 -24.88 -25.32 -12.98
N LEU A 179 -25.98 -24.96 -12.32
CA LEU A 179 -27.21 -25.74 -12.30
C LEU A 179 -28.06 -25.35 -13.52
N LEU A 180 -28.19 -26.26 -14.49
CA LEU A 180 -28.94 -26.02 -15.73
C LEU A 180 -30.44 -25.88 -15.46
N GLY A 181 -31.11 -25.02 -16.23
CA GLY A 181 -32.54 -24.72 -16.10
C GLY A 181 -32.87 -23.69 -15.02
N ARG A 182 -32.13 -23.68 -13.90
CA ARG A 182 -32.17 -22.57 -12.91
C ARG A 182 -31.12 -21.51 -13.15
N TRP A 183 -30.08 -21.84 -13.92
CA TRP A 183 -28.96 -20.98 -14.26
C TRP A 183 -28.22 -20.39 -13.04
N ALA A 184 -28.29 -21.12 -11.92
CA ALA A 184 -27.63 -20.77 -10.67
C ALA A 184 -26.16 -21.20 -10.69
N VAL A 185 -25.28 -20.31 -10.22
CA VAL A 185 -23.85 -20.55 -10.08
C VAL A 185 -23.57 -20.78 -8.60
N GLU A 186 -22.84 -21.84 -8.27
CA GLU A 186 -22.50 -22.20 -6.89
C GLU A 186 -21.02 -22.51 -6.76
N ARG A 187 -20.34 -21.93 -5.77
CA ARG A 187 -18.95 -22.26 -5.47
C ARG A 187 -18.86 -23.66 -4.84
N PHE A 188 -17.99 -24.51 -5.37
CA PHE A 188 -17.68 -25.83 -4.78
C PHE A 188 -16.21 -25.97 -4.34
N PHE A 189 -15.39 -24.95 -4.58
CA PHE A 189 -14.01 -24.87 -4.09
C PHE A 189 -13.61 -23.42 -3.78
N PRO A 190 -12.83 -23.13 -2.72
CA PRO A 190 -12.39 -24.07 -1.68
C PRO A 190 -13.54 -24.53 -0.77
N ARG A 191 -13.35 -25.65 -0.06
CA ARG A 191 -14.35 -26.21 0.88
C ARG A 191 -13.85 -26.32 2.32
N GLU A 192 -12.54 -26.24 2.50
CA GLU A 192 -11.86 -26.35 3.77
C GLU A 192 -10.49 -25.69 3.67
N ALA A 193 -9.83 -25.48 4.81
CA ALA A 193 -8.49 -24.92 4.83
C ALA A 193 -7.50 -25.88 4.14
N ASN A 194 -6.44 -25.34 3.55
CA ASN A 194 -5.49 -26.14 2.78
C ASN A 194 -4.82 -27.23 3.64
N ALA A 195 -5.23 -28.48 3.40
CA ALA A 195 -4.82 -29.67 4.17
C ALA A 195 -3.31 -29.99 4.05
N PHE A 196 -2.61 -29.43 3.06
CA PHE A 196 -1.20 -29.74 2.80
C PHE A 196 -0.22 -28.81 3.52
N THR A 197 -0.71 -27.78 4.20
CA THR A 197 0.12 -26.79 4.92
C THR A 197 0.97 -27.40 6.03
N GLY A 198 0.56 -28.54 6.61
CA GLY A 198 1.31 -29.27 7.63
C GLY A 198 2.35 -30.27 7.09
N LEU A 199 2.33 -30.59 5.79
CA LEU A 199 3.26 -31.57 5.20
C LEU A 199 4.65 -30.99 5.02
N SER A 200 5.69 -31.83 5.04
CA SER A 200 7.04 -31.45 4.64
C SER A 200 7.12 -31.11 3.14
N VAL A 201 8.17 -30.40 2.75
CA VAL A 201 8.43 -30.06 1.34
C VAL A 201 8.51 -31.34 0.48
N GLN A 202 9.22 -32.36 0.98
CA GLN A 202 9.43 -33.62 0.28
C GLN A 202 8.14 -34.40 0.08
N GLU A 203 7.26 -34.45 1.09
CA GLU A 203 5.94 -35.10 0.97
C GLU A 203 5.10 -34.42 -0.11
N ARG A 204 5.04 -33.08 -0.12
CA ARG A 204 4.29 -32.33 -1.14
C ARG A 204 4.84 -32.54 -2.56
N VAL A 205 6.17 -32.55 -2.68
CA VAL A 205 6.86 -32.82 -3.96
C VAL A 205 6.54 -34.22 -4.46
N GLU A 206 6.56 -35.24 -3.61
CA GLU A 206 6.30 -36.61 -4.02
C GLU A 206 4.83 -36.84 -4.38
N LEU A 207 3.89 -36.19 -3.68
CA LEU A 207 2.48 -36.21 -4.04
C LEU A 207 2.25 -35.67 -5.45
N VAL A 208 2.81 -34.49 -5.77
CA VAL A 208 2.68 -33.94 -7.14
C VAL A 208 3.36 -34.82 -8.17
N ARG A 209 4.53 -35.40 -7.89
CA ARG A 209 5.21 -36.32 -8.81
C ARG A 209 4.38 -37.58 -9.07
N THR A 210 3.76 -38.14 -8.05
CA THR A 210 2.89 -39.32 -8.15
C THR A 210 1.66 -39.00 -9.00
N MET A 211 0.95 -37.93 -8.67
CA MET A 211 -0.23 -37.48 -9.42
C MET A 211 0.12 -37.15 -10.89
N TRP A 212 1.29 -36.55 -11.14
CA TRP A 212 1.76 -36.26 -12.49
C TRP A 212 2.08 -37.53 -13.27
N GLY A 213 2.81 -38.45 -12.64
CA GLY A 213 3.15 -39.74 -13.24
C GLY A 213 1.90 -40.52 -13.62
N ARG A 214 0.85 -40.48 -12.79
CA ARG A 214 -0.42 -41.15 -13.08
C ARG A 214 -1.12 -40.55 -14.31
N GLN A 215 -1.37 -39.24 -14.34
CA GLN A 215 -2.04 -38.62 -15.50
C GLN A 215 -1.22 -38.80 -16.81
N MET A 216 0.11 -38.76 -16.73
CA MET A 216 0.96 -38.97 -17.90
C MET A 216 0.92 -40.41 -18.37
N SER A 217 0.82 -41.38 -17.46
CA SER A 217 0.66 -42.79 -17.81
C SER A 217 -0.65 -43.04 -18.56
N ASP A 218 -1.74 -42.36 -18.18
CA ASP A 218 -3.01 -42.41 -18.90
C ASP A 218 -2.89 -41.75 -20.28
N LEU A 219 -2.25 -40.58 -20.37
CA LEU A 219 -2.09 -39.84 -21.62
C LEU A 219 -1.29 -40.64 -22.67
N VAL A 220 -0.16 -41.24 -22.28
CA VAL A 220 0.70 -41.97 -23.24
C VAL A 220 0.14 -43.33 -23.67
N GLN A 221 -0.89 -43.83 -23.01
CA GLN A 221 -1.62 -45.03 -23.43
C GLN A 221 -2.64 -44.72 -24.54
N GLN A 222 -3.01 -43.45 -24.72
CA GLN A 222 -3.84 -43.03 -25.83
C GLN A 222 -3.00 -42.96 -27.12
N ASP A 223 -3.66 -43.03 -28.29
CA ASP A 223 -3.00 -42.85 -29.59
C ASP A 223 -2.68 -41.37 -29.83
N VAL A 224 -1.68 -40.85 -29.11
CA VAL A 224 -1.29 -39.44 -29.12
C VAL A 224 0.17 -39.25 -29.48
N ARG A 225 0.47 -38.10 -30.09
CA ARG A 225 1.83 -37.63 -30.34
C ARG A 225 2.12 -36.43 -29.47
N LEU A 226 3.10 -36.55 -28.58
CA LEU A 226 3.40 -35.50 -27.61
C LEU A 226 4.25 -34.40 -28.24
N VAL A 227 3.82 -33.15 -28.05
CA VAL A 227 4.59 -31.96 -28.41
C VAL A 227 4.76 -31.07 -27.18
N MET A 228 5.90 -30.41 -27.01
CA MET A 228 6.14 -29.51 -25.89
C MET A 228 6.76 -28.18 -26.35
N SER A 229 6.20 -27.07 -25.89
CA SER A 229 6.85 -25.76 -26.03
C SER A 229 7.93 -25.62 -24.96
N LEU A 230 9.19 -25.53 -25.37
CA LEU A 230 10.35 -25.39 -24.48
C LEU A 230 10.83 -23.93 -24.45
N THR A 231 11.15 -23.41 -23.28
CA THR A 231 11.64 -22.03 -23.09
C THR A 231 12.78 -21.98 -22.08
N GLY A 232 13.43 -20.83 -21.93
CA GLY A 232 14.40 -20.59 -20.86
C GLY A 232 13.75 -20.36 -19.48
N GLY A 233 12.42 -20.46 -19.38
CA GLY A 233 11.63 -20.24 -18.16
C GLY A 233 11.59 -21.45 -17.22
N ALA A 234 10.96 -21.29 -16.05
CA ALA A 234 10.82 -22.37 -15.08
C ALA A 234 9.77 -23.41 -15.50
N ASP A 235 8.65 -22.95 -16.05
CA ASP A 235 7.43 -23.76 -16.20
C ASP A 235 7.61 -24.89 -17.23
N SER A 236 8.19 -24.56 -18.39
CA SER A 236 8.51 -25.55 -19.43
C SER A 236 9.58 -26.55 -18.98
N ARG A 237 10.52 -26.14 -18.12
CA ARG A 237 11.51 -27.04 -17.53
C ARG A 237 10.94 -27.96 -16.46
N THR A 238 9.98 -27.49 -15.66
CA THR A 238 9.27 -28.36 -14.73
C THR A 238 8.47 -29.42 -15.49
N ASN A 239 7.75 -29.04 -16.55
CA ASN A 239 7.10 -30.01 -17.45
C ASN A 239 8.12 -31.02 -18.01
N LEU A 240 9.26 -30.55 -18.53
CA LEU A 240 10.30 -31.44 -19.09
C LEU A 240 10.87 -32.39 -18.03
N ALA A 241 11.13 -31.90 -16.81
CA ALA A 241 11.62 -32.70 -15.69
C ALA A 241 10.63 -33.80 -15.32
N LEU A 242 9.34 -33.46 -15.17
CA LEU A 242 8.29 -34.41 -14.81
C LEU A 242 7.94 -35.38 -15.95
N CYS A 243 8.18 -34.99 -17.20
CA CYS A 243 8.02 -35.85 -18.38
C CYS A 243 9.34 -36.49 -18.85
N TRP A 244 10.39 -36.52 -18.03
CA TRP A 244 11.74 -36.91 -18.45
C TRP A 244 11.81 -38.31 -19.10
N GLN A 245 11.03 -39.25 -18.57
CA GLN A 245 10.95 -40.62 -19.08
C GLN A 245 10.38 -40.69 -20.52
N HIS A 246 9.59 -39.70 -20.93
CA HIS A 246 8.96 -39.64 -22.26
C HIS A 246 9.70 -38.71 -23.24
N ARG A 247 10.82 -38.08 -22.84
CA ARG A 247 11.49 -37.02 -23.62
C ARG A 247 11.86 -37.36 -25.07
N GLN A 248 12.12 -38.64 -25.37
CA GLN A 248 12.47 -39.09 -26.73
C GLN A 248 11.25 -39.27 -27.64
N GLN A 249 10.07 -39.42 -27.04
CA GLN A 249 8.77 -39.53 -27.72
C GLN A 249 8.15 -38.14 -27.94
N MET A 250 8.66 -37.11 -27.25
CA MET A 250 8.19 -35.73 -27.37
C MET A 250 8.91 -34.98 -28.48
N GLU A 251 8.16 -34.27 -29.31
CA GLU A 251 8.69 -33.24 -30.20
C GLU A 251 8.66 -31.88 -29.49
N MET A 252 9.80 -31.20 -29.42
CA MET A 252 9.92 -29.93 -28.71
C MET A 252 10.05 -28.79 -29.69
N PHE A 253 9.57 -27.60 -29.32
CA PHE A 253 9.80 -26.41 -30.13
C PHE A 253 9.95 -25.15 -29.29
N THR A 254 10.60 -24.14 -29.85
CA THR A 254 10.79 -22.83 -29.23
C THR A 254 10.62 -21.72 -30.26
N TYR A 255 9.90 -20.66 -29.91
CA TYR A 255 9.84 -19.48 -30.77
C TYR A 255 11.10 -18.65 -30.61
N THR A 256 11.61 -18.06 -31.69
CA THR A 256 12.74 -17.17 -31.62
C THR A 256 12.76 -16.15 -32.77
N THR A 257 13.74 -15.26 -32.78
CA THR A 257 13.95 -14.24 -33.81
C THR A 257 15.31 -14.45 -34.47
N LYS A 258 15.41 -14.19 -35.77
CA LYS A 258 16.67 -14.23 -36.53
C LYS A 258 17.58 -13.05 -36.17
N THR A 259 17.02 -11.95 -35.67
CA THR A 259 17.77 -10.73 -35.36
C THR A 259 17.65 -10.35 -33.88
N SER A 260 18.76 -9.96 -33.27
CA SER A 260 18.74 -9.38 -31.92
C SER A 260 18.10 -7.98 -31.98
N GLY A 261 16.79 -7.91 -31.83
CA GLY A 261 16.04 -6.66 -31.90
C GLY A 261 16.33 -5.68 -30.76
N LYS A 262 16.02 -4.40 -30.97
CA LYS A 262 16.13 -3.36 -29.93
C LYS A 262 15.06 -3.50 -28.83
N SER A 263 13.90 -4.08 -29.14
CA SER A 263 12.76 -4.18 -28.20
C SER A 263 12.97 -5.24 -27.12
N LYS A 264 12.39 -5.04 -25.93
CA LYS A 264 12.43 -6.02 -24.82
C LYS A 264 11.85 -7.37 -25.24
N PHE A 265 10.80 -7.36 -26.06
CA PHE A 265 10.16 -8.56 -26.59
C PHE A 265 11.12 -9.41 -27.41
N LEU A 266 11.75 -8.85 -28.46
CA LEU A 266 12.69 -9.59 -29.31
C LEU A 266 13.92 -10.09 -28.53
N LYS A 267 14.40 -9.30 -27.56
CA LYS A 267 15.48 -9.72 -26.65
C LYS A 267 15.10 -10.93 -25.80
N SER A 268 13.83 -11.07 -25.41
CA SER A 268 13.35 -12.24 -24.65
C SER A 268 13.43 -13.51 -25.48
N TYR A 269 12.92 -13.48 -26.72
CA TYR A 269 12.97 -14.62 -27.65
C TYR A 269 14.38 -15.03 -28.05
N ALA A 270 15.28 -14.06 -28.26
CA ALA A 270 16.69 -14.33 -28.51
C ALA A 270 17.37 -14.98 -27.29
N ARG A 271 17.01 -14.53 -26.07
CA ARG A 271 17.50 -15.12 -24.82
C ARG A 271 17.00 -16.54 -24.62
N ASP A 272 15.72 -16.79 -24.90
CA ASP A 272 15.15 -18.13 -24.82
C ASP A 272 15.91 -19.10 -25.71
N LYS A 273 16.21 -18.72 -26.96
CA LYS A 273 17.06 -19.55 -27.83
C LYS A 273 18.41 -19.85 -27.19
N ALA A 274 19.13 -18.85 -26.68
CA ALA A 274 20.45 -19.05 -26.09
C ALA A 274 20.44 -19.94 -24.83
N ILE A 275 19.34 -19.93 -24.06
CA ILE A 275 19.16 -20.83 -22.92
C ILE A 275 18.78 -22.23 -23.42
N VAL A 276 17.84 -22.33 -24.35
CA VAL A 276 17.36 -23.61 -24.91
C VAL A 276 18.46 -24.36 -25.65
N ASP A 277 19.30 -23.68 -26.45
CA ASP A 277 20.44 -24.32 -27.12
C ASP A 277 21.29 -25.11 -26.12
N ARG A 278 21.61 -24.48 -24.98
CA ARG A 278 22.39 -25.12 -23.90
C ARG A 278 21.58 -26.11 -23.07
N LEU A 279 20.26 -25.94 -23.00
CA LEU A 279 19.38 -26.90 -22.36
C LEU A 279 19.35 -28.20 -23.18
N LEU A 280 19.30 -28.11 -24.51
CA LEU A 280 19.30 -29.27 -25.40
C LEU A 280 20.59 -30.09 -25.29
N ASP A 281 21.73 -29.47 -25.00
CA ASP A 281 22.98 -30.19 -24.66
C ASP A 281 22.81 -31.09 -23.42
N LEU A 282 21.89 -30.75 -22.52
CA LEU A 282 21.56 -31.51 -21.31
C LEU A 282 20.41 -32.51 -21.51
N VAL A 283 19.75 -32.52 -22.68
CA VAL A 283 18.57 -33.34 -22.97
C VAL A 283 18.88 -34.29 -24.14
N PRO A 284 19.60 -35.40 -23.89
CA PRO A 284 20.06 -36.28 -24.96
C PRO A 284 18.88 -36.92 -25.69
N GLY A 285 18.92 -36.85 -27.02
CA GLY A 285 17.89 -37.40 -27.91
C GLY A 285 16.62 -36.55 -28.02
N ALA A 286 16.62 -35.31 -27.54
CA ALA A 286 15.51 -34.38 -27.76
C ALA A 286 15.34 -34.05 -29.25
N LYS A 287 14.14 -34.24 -29.77
CA LYS A 287 13.73 -33.67 -31.06
C LYS A 287 13.31 -32.23 -30.81
N HIS A 288 13.99 -31.26 -31.41
CA HIS A 288 13.69 -29.85 -31.21
C HIS A 288 13.71 -29.03 -32.50
N LYS A 289 12.80 -28.04 -32.61
CA LYS A 289 12.72 -27.10 -33.74
C LYS A 289 12.53 -25.64 -33.26
N TYR A 290 13.01 -24.70 -34.07
CA TYR A 290 12.77 -23.26 -33.86
C TYR A 290 11.73 -22.71 -34.84
N PHE A 291 10.78 -21.92 -34.34
CA PHE A 291 9.87 -21.13 -35.18
C PHE A 291 10.28 -19.66 -35.14
N TYR A 292 10.56 -19.08 -36.31
CA TYR A 292 11.11 -17.73 -36.43
C TYR A 292 10.02 -16.72 -36.75
N LEU A 293 9.98 -15.63 -35.97
CA LEU A 293 9.01 -14.54 -36.16
C LEU A 293 9.07 -13.91 -37.57
N GLU A 294 10.23 -13.93 -38.23
CA GLU A 294 10.44 -13.28 -39.53
C GLU A 294 10.01 -14.11 -40.74
N ASP A 295 9.52 -15.33 -40.56
CA ASP A 295 9.12 -16.20 -41.68
C ASP A 295 7.78 -15.73 -42.30
N ARG A 296 7.89 -14.82 -43.28
CA ARG A 296 6.75 -14.14 -43.96
C ARG A 296 5.75 -15.07 -44.65
N ASN A 297 6.13 -16.31 -44.96
CA ASN A 297 5.23 -17.32 -45.54
C ASN A 297 4.32 -17.99 -44.49
N ALA A 298 4.31 -17.49 -43.25
CA ALA A 298 3.47 -17.96 -42.15
C ALA A 298 2.28 -17.01 -41.87
N ALA A 299 1.83 -16.19 -42.83
CA ALA A 299 0.61 -15.42 -42.66
C ALA A 299 -0.61 -16.34 -42.73
N LEU A 300 -1.58 -16.14 -41.83
CA LEU A 300 -2.87 -16.83 -41.86
C LEU A 300 -3.60 -16.48 -43.18
N ASN A 301 -4.07 -17.48 -43.92
CA ASN A 301 -4.97 -17.21 -45.05
C ASN A 301 -6.33 -16.72 -44.54
N PRO A 302 -7.14 -16.01 -45.35
CA PRO A 302 -8.40 -15.42 -44.89
C PRO A 302 -9.39 -16.42 -44.30
N GLU A 303 -9.47 -17.64 -44.86
CA GLU A 303 -10.35 -18.71 -44.37
C GLU A 303 -9.99 -19.14 -42.94
N LEU A 304 -8.70 -19.38 -42.67
CA LEU A 304 -8.23 -19.76 -41.35
C LEU A 304 -8.31 -18.59 -40.36
N GLN A 305 -8.12 -17.34 -40.81
CA GLN A 305 -8.37 -16.17 -39.96
C GLN A 305 -9.82 -16.13 -39.47
N GLU A 306 -10.77 -16.47 -40.33
CA GLU A 306 -12.18 -16.51 -39.97
C GLU A 306 -12.48 -17.61 -38.95
N VAL A 307 -11.96 -18.82 -39.18
CA VAL A 307 -12.10 -19.95 -38.23
C VAL A 307 -11.55 -19.58 -36.85
N VAL A 308 -10.36 -18.98 -36.79
CA VAL A 308 -9.75 -18.57 -35.51
C VAL A 308 -10.58 -17.48 -34.85
N ARG A 309 -11.09 -16.51 -35.63
CA ARG A 309 -11.97 -15.44 -35.13
C ARG A 309 -13.27 -16.01 -34.55
N SER A 310 -13.81 -17.08 -35.13
CA SER A 310 -14.97 -17.78 -34.56
C SER A 310 -14.62 -18.42 -33.20
N ASN A 311 -13.41 -18.92 -33.01
CA ASN A 311 -13.07 -19.71 -31.81
C ASN A 311 -12.73 -18.88 -30.57
N THR A 312 -12.22 -17.66 -30.71
CA THR A 312 -11.72 -16.89 -29.56
C THR A 312 -12.15 -15.43 -29.59
N THR A 313 -12.31 -14.86 -28.40
CA THR A 313 -12.56 -13.44 -28.15
C THR A 313 -11.29 -12.64 -27.86
N VAL A 314 -10.14 -13.31 -27.73
CA VAL A 314 -8.83 -12.68 -27.49
C VAL A 314 -7.83 -13.04 -28.58
N ASN A 315 -6.90 -12.13 -28.86
CA ASN A 315 -5.75 -12.38 -29.72
C ASN A 315 -4.48 -12.45 -28.87
N HIS A 316 -3.85 -13.62 -28.78
CA HIS A 316 -2.64 -13.84 -27.98
C HIS A 316 -1.42 -14.14 -28.84
N GLY A 317 -1.60 -14.90 -29.91
CA GLY A 317 -0.49 -15.37 -30.71
C GLY A 317 -0.91 -16.03 -32.01
N ALA A 318 -2.03 -15.63 -32.62
CA ALA A 318 -2.57 -16.24 -33.84
C ALA A 318 -1.54 -16.37 -34.99
N TRP A 319 -0.50 -15.54 -35.01
CA TRP A 319 0.64 -15.65 -35.94
C TRP A 319 1.44 -16.97 -35.83
N LEU A 320 1.31 -17.70 -34.73
CA LEU A 320 1.96 -19.00 -34.50
C LEU A 320 1.23 -20.14 -35.19
N LEU A 321 -0.08 -20.00 -35.42
CA LEU A 321 -0.92 -21.06 -35.95
C LEU A 321 -0.44 -21.60 -37.30
N PRO A 322 0.05 -20.78 -38.26
CA PRO A 322 0.57 -21.30 -39.51
C PRO A 322 1.85 -22.14 -39.35
N HIS A 323 2.62 -21.94 -38.28
CA HIS A 323 3.71 -22.85 -37.93
C HIS A 323 3.16 -24.16 -37.38
N TYR A 324 2.20 -24.11 -36.46
CA TYR A 324 1.61 -25.31 -35.88
C TYR A 324 0.91 -26.19 -36.92
N ILE A 325 0.04 -25.61 -37.75
CA ILE A 325 -0.74 -26.36 -38.75
C ILE A 325 0.17 -26.99 -39.81
N ARG A 326 1.31 -26.36 -40.12
CA ARG A 326 2.29 -26.90 -41.06
C ARG A 326 3.07 -28.07 -40.47
N GLU A 327 3.46 -27.97 -39.20
CA GLU A 327 4.35 -28.94 -38.56
C GLU A 327 3.58 -30.10 -37.90
N PHE A 328 2.35 -29.85 -37.43
CA PHE A 328 1.50 -30.78 -36.71
C PHE A 328 0.27 -31.10 -37.58
N ASP A 329 0.46 -32.04 -38.50
CA ASP A 329 -0.45 -32.35 -39.61
C ASP A 329 -1.57 -33.35 -39.27
N SER A 330 -1.70 -33.74 -38.01
CA SER A 330 -2.59 -34.79 -37.52
C SER A 330 -3.37 -34.33 -36.27
N PRO A 331 -4.65 -34.69 -36.12
CA PRO A 331 -5.44 -34.29 -34.94
C PRO A 331 -4.98 -34.93 -33.63
N ASN A 332 -4.11 -35.95 -33.69
CA ASN A 332 -3.63 -36.70 -32.53
C ASN A 332 -2.41 -36.08 -31.84
N TYR A 333 -1.94 -34.91 -32.27
CA TYR A 333 -0.93 -34.17 -31.52
C TYR A 333 -1.54 -33.57 -30.24
N VAL A 334 -0.85 -33.78 -29.12
CA VAL A 334 -1.17 -33.17 -27.82
C VAL A 334 -0.03 -32.27 -27.38
N HIS A 335 -0.30 -30.99 -27.24
CA HIS A 335 0.67 -29.99 -26.77
C HIS A 335 0.69 -29.93 -25.24
N LEU A 336 1.80 -30.37 -24.65
CA LEU A 336 2.13 -30.18 -23.24
C LEU A 336 2.60 -28.75 -23.02
N ARG A 337 1.76 -27.94 -22.36
CA ARG A 337 1.99 -26.51 -22.16
C ARG A 337 2.25 -26.17 -20.69
N GLY A 338 3.23 -25.29 -20.45
CA GLY A 338 3.55 -24.78 -19.12
C GLY A 338 2.64 -23.62 -18.71
N PHE A 339 1.37 -23.89 -18.45
CA PHE A 339 0.37 -22.94 -17.94
C PHE A 339 -0.09 -23.33 -16.52
N GLY A 340 -0.70 -22.41 -15.77
CA GLY A 340 -1.26 -22.68 -14.44
C GLY A 340 -0.27 -22.61 -13.28
N TYR A 341 1.03 -22.73 -13.56
CA TYR A 341 2.13 -22.59 -12.61
C TYR A 341 2.07 -21.29 -11.79
N GLU A 342 1.63 -20.20 -12.41
CA GLU A 342 1.52 -18.88 -11.79
C GLU A 342 0.56 -18.83 -10.60
N VAL A 343 -0.45 -19.70 -10.55
CA VAL A 343 -1.36 -19.83 -9.40
C VAL A 343 -0.55 -20.09 -8.12
N GLY A 344 0.41 -21.01 -8.20
CA GLY A 344 1.30 -21.36 -7.09
C GLY A 344 2.48 -20.39 -6.85
N ARG A 345 2.60 -19.29 -7.61
CA ARG A 345 3.76 -18.37 -7.54
C ARG A 345 3.47 -17.00 -6.91
N ALA A 346 2.34 -16.85 -6.21
CA ALA A 346 1.96 -15.60 -5.56
C ALA A 346 1.96 -14.42 -6.56
N TYR A 347 1.38 -14.65 -7.75
CA TYR A 347 1.33 -13.68 -8.83
C TYR A 347 0.42 -12.48 -8.46
N TRP A 348 0.46 -11.39 -9.24
CA TRP A 348 -0.26 -10.14 -8.88
C TRP A 348 0.10 -9.57 -7.50
N SER A 349 1.38 -9.70 -7.14
CA SER A 349 1.99 -9.10 -5.96
C SER A 349 1.30 -9.51 -4.65
N VAL A 350 0.90 -10.78 -4.53
CA VAL A 350 0.35 -11.33 -3.28
C VAL A 350 1.31 -11.11 -2.13
N THR A 351 0.80 -10.62 -1.00
CA THR A 351 1.54 -10.40 0.25
C THR A 351 0.62 -10.72 1.42
N GLU A 352 1.18 -11.03 2.59
CA GLU A 352 0.39 -11.39 3.78
C GLU A 352 -0.64 -10.30 4.16
N ASP A 353 -0.32 -9.03 3.89
CA ASP A 353 -1.14 -7.86 4.24
C ASP A 353 -2.22 -7.51 3.21
N ASN A 354 -2.28 -8.19 2.06
CA ASN A 354 -3.17 -7.80 0.95
C ASN A 354 -4.29 -8.80 0.63
N ASN A 355 -4.61 -9.70 1.55
CA ASN A 355 -5.75 -10.62 1.49
C ASN A 355 -7.09 -9.94 1.88
N THR A 356 -7.46 -8.86 1.19
CA THR A 356 -8.68 -8.08 1.51
C THR A 356 -9.53 -7.79 0.26
N VAL A 357 -10.83 -7.55 0.45
CA VAL A 357 -11.74 -7.17 -0.64
C VAL A 357 -11.31 -5.84 -1.28
N GLU A 358 -10.89 -4.86 -0.48
CA GLU A 358 -10.38 -3.57 -0.98
C GLU A 358 -9.13 -3.74 -1.85
N SER A 359 -8.20 -4.59 -1.40
CA SER A 359 -7.02 -4.96 -2.16
C SER A 359 -7.38 -5.63 -3.50
N LEU A 360 -8.41 -6.47 -3.51
CA LEU A 360 -8.92 -7.13 -4.71
C LEU A 360 -9.61 -6.14 -5.66
N ARG A 361 -10.44 -5.24 -5.13
CA ARG A 361 -11.11 -4.16 -5.89
C ARG A 361 -10.10 -3.30 -6.62
N ARG A 362 -9.05 -2.87 -5.93
CA ARG A 362 -7.97 -2.07 -6.54
C ARG A 362 -7.28 -2.82 -7.68
N LEU A 363 -7.03 -4.11 -7.49
CA LEU A 363 -6.47 -4.96 -8.55
C LEU A 363 -7.43 -5.06 -9.74
N PHE A 364 -8.72 -5.29 -9.51
CA PHE A 364 -9.75 -5.31 -10.56
C PHE A 364 -9.74 -4.00 -11.36
N LEU A 365 -9.86 -2.85 -10.69
CA LEU A 365 -9.88 -1.53 -11.36
C LEU A 365 -8.60 -1.27 -12.14
N GLN A 366 -7.42 -1.56 -11.56
CA GLN A 366 -6.14 -1.43 -12.26
C GLN A 366 -6.08 -2.30 -13.52
N ARG A 367 -6.67 -3.50 -13.49
CA ARG A 367 -6.73 -4.40 -14.64
C ARG A 367 -7.69 -3.88 -15.71
N MET A 368 -8.77 -3.22 -15.33
CA MET A 368 -9.72 -2.57 -16.24
C MET A 368 -9.17 -1.27 -16.87
N GLU A 369 -8.32 -0.52 -16.16
CA GLU A 369 -7.72 0.73 -16.67
C GLU A 369 -6.70 0.53 -17.79
N ARG A 370 -6.03 -0.64 -17.85
CA ARG A 370 -4.97 -0.91 -18.82
C ARG A 370 -5.40 -0.82 -20.30
N VAL A 371 -6.69 -0.83 -20.57
CA VAL A 371 -7.28 -0.70 -21.92
C VAL A 371 -7.93 0.66 -22.19
N LYS A 372 -7.84 1.64 -21.28
CA LYS A 372 -8.56 2.92 -21.38
C LYS A 372 -10.07 2.72 -21.63
N SER A 373 -10.68 1.83 -20.83
CA SER A 373 -12.12 1.57 -20.94
C SER A 373 -12.91 2.89 -20.82
N PRO A 374 -13.84 3.18 -21.75
CA PRO A 374 -14.72 4.34 -21.65
C PRO A 374 -15.86 4.13 -20.65
N GLU A 375 -16.01 2.94 -20.07
CA GLU A 375 -16.96 2.65 -18.99
C GLU A 375 -16.66 3.50 -17.74
N PRO A 376 -17.65 4.26 -17.22
CA PRO A 376 -17.49 5.05 -16.01
C PRO A 376 -16.98 4.25 -14.81
N GLU A 377 -16.16 4.87 -13.96
CA GLU A 377 -15.55 4.19 -12.81
C GLU A 377 -16.58 3.68 -11.80
N ASP A 378 -17.64 4.45 -11.52
CA ASP A 378 -18.76 4.07 -10.66
C ASP A 378 -19.48 2.82 -11.17
N GLN A 379 -19.65 2.68 -12.49
CA GLN A 379 -20.22 1.48 -13.10
C GLN A 379 -19.27 0.28 -13.00
N ARG A 380 -17.97 0.48 -13.22
CA ARG A 380 -16.96 -0.57 -13.02
C ARG A 380 -16.92 -1.05 -11.58
N VAL A 381 -17.04 -0.13 -10.63
CA VAL A 381 -17.13 -0.41 -9.20
C VAL A 381 -18.40 -1.19 -8.85
N ALA A 382 -19.56 -0.76 -9.34
CA ALA A 382 -20.83 -1.46 -9.13
C ALA A 382 -20.80 -2.88 -9.72
N TYR A 383 -20.21 -3.05 -10.90
CA TYR A 383 -20.04 -4.37 -11.52
C TYR A 383 -19.08 -5.25 -10.73
N PHE A 384 -18.02 -4.67 -10.16
CA PHE A 384 -17.14 -5.41 -9.26
C PHE A 384 -17.90 -5.94 -8.05
N ASP A 385 -18.70 -5.10 -7.39
CA ASP A 385 -19.48 -5.47 -6.21
C ASP A 385 -20.54 -6.54 -6.50
N GLN A 386 -21.20 -6.45 -7.66
CA GLN A 386 -22.13 -7.50 -8.11
C GLN A 386 -21.41 -8.84 -8.27
N GLY A 387 -20.20 -8.82 -8.84
CA GLY A 387 -19.40 -10.02 -9.02
C GLY A 387 -18.89 -10.62 -7.72
N LEU A 388 -18.61 -9.80 -6.69
CA LEU A 388 -18.22 -10.30 -5.37
C LEU A 388 -19.25 -11.28 -4.81
N GLY A 389 -20.53 -10.87 -4.78
CA GLY A 389 -21.61 -11.73 -4.28
C GLY A 389 -21.94 -12.88 -5.23
N ARG A 390 -21.99 -12.63 -6.54
CA ARG A 390 -22.32 -13.68 -7.53
C ARG A 390 -21.31 -14.82 -7.58
N TRP A 391 -20.03 -14.53 -7.35
CA TRP A 391 -18.94 -15.51 -7.37
C TRP A 391 -18.44 -15.85 -5.95
N GLU A 392 -19.24 -15.51 -4.94
CA GLU A 392 -19.05 -15.87 -3.53
C GLU A 392 -17.66 -15.51 -2.97
N TYR A 393 -17.12 -14.35 -3.35
CA TYR A 393 -15.84 -13.82 -2.84
C TYR A 393 -15.96 -13.12 -1.49
N ASP A 394 -17.19 -12.78 -1.10
CA ASP A 394 -17.57 -12.27 0.22
C ASP A 394 -17.89 -13.38 1.23
N GLY A 395 -17.96 -14.65 0.79
CA GLY A 395 -18.10 -15.84 1.62
C GLY A 395 -16.81 -16.30 2.31
N ASP A 396 -16.87 -17.45 2.99
CA ASP A 396 -15.70 -18.11 3.56
C ASP A 396 -14.86 -18.74 2.46
N LEU A 397 -13.59 -18.32 2.36
CA LEU A 397 -12.63 -18.85 1.39
C LEU A 397 -11.57 -19.72 2.08
N HIS A 398 -11.80 -20.11 3.32
CA HIS A 398 -11.00 -21.08 4.08
C HIS A 398 -9.48 -20.78 4.04
N ASP A 399 -9.12 -19.54 4.36
CA ASP A 399 -7.75 -19.00 4.35
C ASP A 399 -7.04 -18.98 2.99
N TYR A 400 -7.69 -19.39 1.89
CA TYR A 400 -7.15 -19.16 0.56
C TYR A 400 -7.09 -17.67 0.26
N HIS A 401 -5.95 -17.22 -0.24
CA HIS A 401 -5.72 -15.82 -0.51
C HIS A 401 -6.60 -15.34 -1.69
N LYS A 402 -7.41 -14.29 -1.48
CA LYS A 402 -8.37 -13.77 -2.47
C LYS A 402 -7.75 -13.48 -3.83
N ARG A 403 -6.54 -12.90 -3.86
CA ARG A 403 -5.84 -12.63 -5.13
C ARG A 403 -5.29 -13.88 -5.83
N ASP A 404 -4.99 -14.95 -5.09
CA ASP A 404 -4.54 -16.21 -5.70
C ASP A 404 -5.75 -16.90 -6.37
N LEU A 405 -6.89 -16.97 -5.68
CA LEU A 405 -8.16 -17.45 -6.26
C LEU A 405 -8.59 -16.56 -7.45
N TYR A 406 -8.48 -15.24 -7.32
CA TYR A 406 -8.79 -14.34 -8.42
C TYR A 406 -7.86 -14.54 -9.62
N TYR A 407 -6.57 -14.81 -9.41
CA TYR A 407 -5.66 -15.16 -10.50
C TYR A 407 -6.10 -16.45 -11.18
N TRP A 408 -6.36 -17.48 -10.38
CA TRP A 408 -6.84 -18.76 -10.87
C TRP A 408 -8.12 -18.60 -11.69
N GLU A 409 -9.15 -17.98 -11.14
CA GLU A 409 -10.48 -17.92 -11.73
C GLU A 409 -10.55 -16.95 -12.91
N MET A 410 -9.94 -15.77 -12.79
CA MET A 410 -9.98 -14.76 -13.84
C MET A 410 -8.88 -14.93 -14.87
N ARG A 411 -7.61 -14.99 -14.44
CA ARG A 411 -6.50 -15.03 -15.42
C ARG A 411 -6.53 -16.34 -16.21
N MET A 412 -6.65 -17.47 -15.51
CA MET A 412 -6.62 -18.78 -16.16
C MET A 412 -7.99 -19.11 -16.75
N GLY A 413 -9.07 -18.99 -15.98
CA GLY A 413 -10.42 -19.35 -16.42
C GLY A 413 -11.01 -18.48 -17.53
N ARG A 414 -10.62 -17.20 -17.64
CA ARG A 414 -11.15 -16.29 -18.67
C ARG A 414 -10.19 -16.05 -19.82
N TRP A 415 -8.99 -15.58 -19.55
CA TRP A 415 -8.03 -15.33 -20.63
C TRP A 415 -7.31 -16.60 -21.06
N GLY A 416 -6.96 -17.47 -20.11
CA GLY A 416 -6.21 -18.68 -20.40
C GLY A 416 -6.99 -19.66 -21.27
N SER A 417 -8.29 -19.83 -21.00
CA SER A 417 -9.20 -20.64 -21.80
C SER A 417 -9.30 -20.15 -23.26
N GLU A 418 -9.42 -18.84 -23.47
CA GLU A 418 -9.47 -18.25 -24.80
C GLU A 418 -8.16 -18.41 -25.59
N VAL A 419 -7.02 -18.42 -24.89
CA VAL A 419 -5.73 -18.80 -25.50
C VAL A 419 -5.73 -20.24 -25.99
N MET A 420 -6.40 -21.16 -25.27
CA MET A 420 -6.52 -22.55 -25.72
C MET A 420 -7.45 -22.66 -26.92
N ASN A 421 -8.58 -21.94 -26.90
CA ASN A 421 -9.54 -21.89 -28.02
C ASN A 421 -8.89 -21.34 -29.30
N GLU A 422 -7.99 -20.34 -29.20
CA GLU A 422 -7.19 -19.84 -30.34
C GLU A 422 -6.36 -20.96 -30.99
N THR A 423 -5.78 -21.85 -30.18
CA THR A 423 -4.84 -22.89 -30.64
C THR A 423 -5.45 -24.25 -30.96
N ASP A 424 -6.70 -24.52 -30.57
CA ASP A 424 -7.35 -25.82 -30.77
C ASP A 424 -7.50 -26.25 -32.23
N VAL A 425 -7.42 -25.29 -33.15
CA VAL A 425 -7.41 -25.54 -34.60
C VAL A 425 -6.19 -26.33 -35.05
N ALA A 426 -5.10 -26.33 -34.27
CA ALA A 426 -3.85 -26.98 -34.63
C ALA A 426 -3.63 -28.30 -33.86
N PHE A 427 -3.96 -28.34 -32.57
CA PHE A 427 -3.77 -29.52 -31.73
C PHE A 427 -4.60 -29.43 -30.45
N GLN A 428 -4.75 -30.54 -29.74
CA GLN A 428 -5.28 -30.53 -28.38
C GLN A 428 -4.18 -30.06 -27.42
N THR A 429 -4.53 -29.29 -26.39
CA THR A 429 -3.57 -28.84 -25.36
C THR A 429 -3.82 -29.54 -24.04
N CYS A 430 -2.75 -30.07 -23.44
CA CYS A 430 -2.73 -30.60 -22.08
C CYS A 430 -1.87 -29.68 -21.19
N VAL A 431 -2.50 -29.10 -20.18
CA VAL A 431 -1.83 -28.34 -19.13
C VAL A 431 -1.68 -29.27 -17.93
N GLY A 432 -0.50 -29.85 -17.72
CA GLY A 432 -0.33 -30.91 -16.72
C GLY A 432 -0.60 -30.49 -15.26
N PHE A 433 -0.44 -29.19 -14.94
CA PHE A 433 -0.81 -28.65 -13.63
C PHE A 433 -2.31 -28.34 -13.49
N ASN A 434 -3.12 -28.61 -14.51
CA ASN A 434 -4.57 -28.42 -14.47
C ASN A 434 -5.28 -29.53 -13.68
N VAL A 435 -4.83 -29.75 -12.45
CA VAL A 435 -5.37 -30.70 -11.48
C VAL A 435 -5.56 -29.91 -10.18
N ARG A 436 -6.79 -29.82 -9.67
CA ARG A 436 -7.11 -28.92 -8.54
C ARG A 436 -6.24 -29.22 -7.33
N ARG A 437 -6.09 -30.51 -7.02
CA ARG A 437 -5.23 -31.01 -5.93
C ARG A 437 -3.76 -30.61 -6.06
N MET A 438 -3.20 -30.58 -7.27
CA MET A 438 -1.82 -30.12 -7.49
C MET A 438 -1.69 -28.61 -7.28
N LEU A 439 -2.71 -27.84 -7.66
CA LEU A 439 -2.74 -26.39 -7.44
C LEU A 439 -2.82 -26.09 -5.94
N GLU A 440 -3.64 -26.82 -5.18
CA GLU A 440 -3.70 -26.74 -3.70
C GLU A 440 -2.33 -27.04 -3.06
N LEU A 441 -1.65 -28.10 -3.49
CA LEU A 441 -0.30 -28.43 -3.03
C LEU A 441 0.68 -27.28 -3.29
N SER A 442 0.60 -26.62 -4.45
CA SER A 442 1.44 -25.46 -4.75
C SER A 442 1.10 -24.22 -3.92
N LEU A 443 -0.17 -24.01 -3.59
CA LEU A 443 -0.67 -22.90 -2.76
C LEU A 443 -0.37 -23.06 -1.27
N SER A 444 -0.11 -24.29 -0.82
CA SER A 444 0.18 -24.61 0.59
C SER A 444 1.52 -24.04 1.12
N PHE A 445 2.37 -23.51 0.23
CA PHE A 445 3.67 -22.94 0.59
C PHE A 445 3.55 -21.49 1.07
N PRO A 446 4.42 -21.05 2.00
CA PRO A 446 4.50 -19.64 2.40
C PRO A 446 4.68 -18.70 1.19
N VAL A 447 4.14 -17.48 1.28
CA VAL A 447 4.18 -16.50 0.17
C VAL A 447 5.61 -16.26 -0.35
N ALA A 448 6.60 -16.24 0.53
CA ALA A 448 8.01 -16.04 0.17
C ALA A 448 8.55 -17.18 -0.74
N ASP A 449 8.22 -18.43 -0.42
CA ASP A 449 8.63 -19.61 -1.18
C ASP A 449 7.91 -19.68 -2.53
N ARG A 450 6.63 -19.32 -2.54
CA ARG A 450 5.83 -19.20 -3.77
C ARG A 450 6.43 -18.16 -4.72
N LYS A 451 6.77 -16.96 -4.21
CA LYS A 451 7.40 -15.88 -5.00
C LYS A 451 8.74 -16.26 -5.60
N SER A 452 9.57 -17.00 -4.86
CA SER A 452 10.87 -17.46 -5.35
C SER A 452 10.75 -18.61 -6.35
N GLY A 453 9.56 -19.23 -6.47
CA GLY A 453 9.35 -20.43 -7.26
C GLY A 453 10.07 -21.65 -6.69
N PHE A 454 10.28 -21.67 -5.37
CA PHE A 454 10.99 -22.70 -4.62
C PHE A 454 10.41 -24.09 -4.90
N PHE A 455 9.09 -24.26 -4.74
CA PHE A 455 8.43 -25.53 -4.95
C PHE A 455 8.69 -26.15 -6.34
N PHE A 456 8.62 -25.33 -7.40
CA PHE A 456 8.90 -25.80 -8.76
C PHE A 456 10.38 -26.11 -8.98
N ALA A 457 11.29 -25.41 -8.30
CA ALA A 457 12.70 -25.79 -8.28
C ALA A 457 12.91 -27.17 -7.63
N GLU A 458 12.20 -27.44 -6.53
CA GLU A 458 12.25 -28.74 -5.84
C GLU A 458 11.65 -29.87 -6.67
N LEU A 459 10.56 -29.63 -7.41
CA LEU A 459 10.03 -30.59 -8.37
C LEU A 459 11.05 -30.95 -9.44
N ILE A 460 11.74 -29.95 -10.02
CA ILE A 460 12.83 -30.18 -10.97
C ILE A 460 13.96 -30.93 -10.29
N ASN A 461 14.34 -30.56 -9.06
CA ASN A 461 15.43 -31.18 -8.33
C ASN A 461 15.16 -32.65 -8.02
N ALA A 462 13.93 -33.00 -7.64
CA ALA A 462 13.53 -34.37 -7.36
C ALA A 462 13.36 -35.22 -8.63
N ALA A 463 12.89 -34.63 -9.72
CA ALA A 463 12.64 -35.36 -10.97
C ALA A 463 13.88 -35.45 -11.87
N HIS A 464 14.52 -34.32 -12.17
CA HIS A 464 15.74 -34.27 -12.96
C HIS A 464 16.63 -33.03 -12.64
N PRO A 465 17.54 -33.13 -11.64
CA PRO A 465 18.22 -31.97 -11.06
C PRO A 465 19.05 -31.14 -12.04
N VAL A 466 19.60 -31.75 -13.09
CA VAL A 466 20.48 -31.06 -14.06
C VAL A 466 19.75 -29.91 -14.77
N LEU A 467 18.42 -29.93 -14.87
CA LEU A 467 17.64 -28.85 -15.49
C LEU A 467 17.59 -27.57 -14.64
N ASN A 468 17.95 -27.64 -13.36
CA ASN A 468 18.19 -26.47 -12.50
C ASN A 468 19.59 -25.87 -12.68
N PHE A 469 20.50 -26.54 -13.41
CA PHE A 469 21.87 -26.05 -13.59
C PHE A 469 21.93 -24.74 -14.39
N LEU A 470 21.06 -24.56 -15.39
CA LEU A 470 20.98 -23.32 -16.14
C LEU A 470 20.07 -22.32 -15.40
N GLY A 471 20.44 -21.05 -15.40
CA GLY A 471 19.65 -19.99 -14.79
C GLY A 471 18.22 -19.88 -15.36
N LYS A 472 17.29 -19.40 -14.53
CA LYS A 472 15.89 -19.20 -14.95
C LYS A 472 15.71 -17.86 -15.64
N ASN A 473 15.44 -17.88 -16.95
CA ASN A 473 15.47 -16.69 -17.82
C ASN A 473 16.78 -15.90 -17.73
N ASP A 474 17.86 -16.57 -17.34
CA ASP A 474 19.20 -16.05 -17.13
C ASP A 474 20.17 -16.91 -17.94
N VAL A 475 21.06 -16.26 -18.69
CA VAL A 475 22.05 -16.95 -19.51
C VAL A 475 23.21 -17.50 -18.69
N ARG A 476 23.32 -17.20 -17.39
CA ARG A 476 24.34 -17.77 -16.53
C ARG A 476 23.93 -19.14 -16.02
N ASN A 477 24.90 -20.01 -15.73
CA ASN A 477 24.66 -21.25 -15.03
C ASN A 477 24.64 -21.05 -13.50
N LEU A 478 24.25 -22.08 -12.76
CA LEU A 478 24.11 -22.06 -11.30
C LEU A 478 25.41 -21.68 -10.60
N TYR A 479 26.55 -22.19 -11.08
CA TYR A 479 27.85 -21.81 -10.52
C TYR A 479 28.14 -20.32 -10.73
N GLU A 480 27.90 -19.78 -11.92
CA GLU A 480 28.12 -18.37 -12.22
C GLU A 480 27.20 -17.47 -11.38
N ILE A 481 25.92 -17.84 -11.25
CA ILE A 481 24.94 -17.15 -10.40
C ILE A 481 25.41 -17.16 -8.95
N MET A 482 25.70 -18.33 -8.39
CA MET A 482 26.15 -18.47 -7.01
C MET A 482 27.51 -17.78 -6.77
N ARG A 483 28.43 -17.83 -7.74
CA ARG A 483 29.72 -17.14 -7.66
C ARG A 483 29.52 -15.64 -7.62
N ASP A 484 28.68 -15.10 -8.50
CA ASP A 484 28.40 -13.67 -8.56
C ASP A 484 27.66 -13.21 -7.30
N GLU A 485 26.67 -13.97 -6.84
CA GLU A 485 25.95 -13.73 -5.58
C GLU A 485 26.87 -13.82 -4.37
N ARG A 486 27.71 -14.85 -4.25
CA ARG A 486 28.69 -14.96 -3.16
C ARG A 486 29.74 -13.87 -3.24
N ARG A 487 30.17 -13.46 -4.43
CA ARG A 487 31.12 -12.34 -4.58
C ARG A 487 30.47 -11.02 -4.21
N ASN A 488 29.21 -10.82 -4.56
CA ASN A 488 28.45 -9.63 -4.19
C ASN A 488 28.10 -9.64 -2.71
N ALA A 489 27.72 -10.78 -2.14
CA ALA A 489 27.46 -10.98 -0.73
C ALA A 489 28.75 -10.86 0.07
N ALA A 490 29.89 -11.42 -0.37
CA ALA A 490 31.18 -11.23 0.28
C ALA A 490 31.70 -9.80 0.13
N ARG A 491 31.38 -9.09 -0.96
CA ARG A 491 31.63 -7.66 -1.08
C ARG A 491 30.71 -6.85 -0.17
N ALA A 492 29.45 -7.23 -0.03
CA ALA A 492 28.48 -6.60 0.86
C ALA A 492 28.76 -6.93 2.33
N THR A 493 29.26 -8.12 2.64
CA THR A 493 29.68 -8.59 3.96
C THR A 493 31.05 -8.01 4.31
N ALA A 494 32.02 -8.00 3.40
CA ALA A 494 33.27 -7.27 3.61
C ALA A 494 33.06 -5.75 3.68
N ALA A 495 32.04 -5.21 3.00
CA ALA A 495 31.58 -3.84 3.21
C ALA A 495 30.92 -3.69 4.59
N ARG A 496 30.00 -4.59 4.99
CA ARG A 496 29.31 -4.59 6.31
C ARG A 496 30.23 -4.86 7.51
N GLU A 497 31.25 -5.69 7.36
CA GLU A 497 32.22 -6.06 8.41
C GLU A 497 33.34 -5.01 8.55
N ARG A 498 33.71 -4.32 7.46
CA ARG A 498 34.65 -3.17 7.52
C ARG A 498 34.01 -1.90 8.06
N ALA A 499 32.79 -2.00 8.59
CA ALA A 499 31.86 -0.89 8.77
C ALA A 499 31.07 -0.91 10.08
N ARG A 500 31.39 -1.79 11.02
CA ARG A 500 30.76 -1.74 12.34
C ARG A 500 31.30 -0.55 13.11
N VAL A 501 30.56 0.55 13.07
CA VAL A 501 30.70 1.65 14.03
C VAL A 501 29.95 1.20 15.29
N ALA A 502 30.68 0.97 16.38
CA ALA A 502 30.09 0.56 17.65
C ALA A 502 29.29 1.72 18.26
N LEU A 503 28.25 1.41 19.04
CA LEU A 503 27.63 2.37 19.94
C LEU A 503 28.43 2.41 21.26
N ASP A 504 28.54 3.58 21.86
CA ASP A 504 29.15 3.76 23.18
C ASP A 504 28.33 3.01 24.25
N ASP A 505 29.00 2.62 25.35
CA ASP A 505 28.44 1.86 26.48
C ASP A 505 27.58 2.70 27.44
N ASP A 506 27.34 3.98 27.13
CA ASP A 506 26.57 4.89 27.98
C ASP A 506 25.33 5.43 27.24
N LEU A 507 24.25 5.62 28.01
CA LEU A 507 23.11 6.45 27.63
C LEU A 507 23.41 7.88 28.09
N VAL A 508 23.51 8.80 27.13
CA VAL A 508 23.78 10.21 27.39
C VAL A 508 22.48 10.93 27.69
N ILE A 509 22.40 11.55 28.86
CA ILE A 509 21.23 12.34 29.27
C ILE A 509 21.60 13.81 29.21
N SER A 510 20.86 14.58 28.42
CA SER A 510 21.03 16.02 28.29
C SER A 510 19.71 16.75 28.53
N ARG A 511 19.80 17.98 29.03
CA ARG A 511 18.65 18.87 29.21
C ARG A 511 19.02 20.25 28.72
N MET A 512 18.23 20.82 27.81
CA MET A 512 18.44 22.18 27.27
C MET A 512 19.88 22.41 26.74
N GLY A 513 20.46 21.39 26.08
CA GLY A 513 21.82 21.46 25.52
C GLY A 513 22.95 21.24 26.54
N ALA A 514 22.66 21.10 27.83
CA ALA A 514 23.67 20.76 28.85
C ALA A 514 23.65 19.26 29.18
N SER A 515 24.82 18.62 29.15
CA SER A 515 24.98 17.22 29.57
C SER A 515 24.69 17.10 31.07
N ALA A 516 23.69 16.30 31.44
CA ALA A 516 23.21 16.15 32.80
C ALA A 516 23.72 14.87 33.48
N ALA A 517 23.82 13.76 32.75
CA ALA A 517 24.30 12.48 33.27
C ALA A 517 24.76 11.51 32.17
N LEU A 518 25.60 10.54 32.55
CA LEU A 518 25.88 9.33 31.77
C LEU A 518 25.39 8.13 32.57
N LEU A 519 24.53 7.31 31.98
CA LEU A 519 24.04 6.07 32.59
C LEU A 519 24.63 4.86 31.85
N PRO A 520 25.34 3.95 32.54
CA PRO A 520 25.84 2.73 31.92
C PRO A 520 24.70 1.92 31.28
N THR A 521 24.87 1.54 30.03
CA THR A 521 23.90 0.75 29.28
C THR A 521 24.60 -0.19 28.31
N SER A 522 24.11 -1.43 28.20
CA SER A 522 24.67 -2.40 27.26
C SER A 522 23.70 -2.68 26.12
N GLY A 523 24.20 -2.79 24.89
CA GLY A 523 23.43 -3.22 23.73
C GLY A 523 23.03 -2.08 22.79
N GLN A 524 21.95 -2.26 22.02
CA GLN A 524 21.53 -1.37 20.93
C GLN A 524 20.28 -0.53 21.27
N GLN A 525 19.94 -0.43 22.54
CA GLN A 525 18.70 0.20 22.99
C GLN A 525 18.88 1.70 23.31
N VAL A 526 17.86 2.49 22.99
CA VAL A 526 17.63 3.85 23.48
C VAL A 526 16.27 3.90 24.17
N GLU A 527 16.19 4.52 25.34
CA GLU A 527 14.95 4.75 26.08
C GLU A 527 15.09 6.00 26.96
N ILE A 528 13.96 6.55 27.40
CA ILE A 528 13.91 7.62 28.40
C ILE A 528 13.65 6.95 29.76
N PRO A 529 14.61 6.94 30.70
CA PRO A 529 14.37 6.42 32.03
C PRO A 529 13.26 7.20 32.74
N GLN A 530 12.52 6.53 33.63
CA GLN A 530 11.33 7.11 34.27
C GLN A 530 11.65 8.42 35.00
N GLU A 531 12.75 8.46 35.76
CA GLU A 531 13.16 9.64 36.53
C GLU A 531 13.62 10.82 35.67
N TRP A 532 13.87 10.57 34.37
CA TRP A 532 14.32 11.54 33.38
C TRP A 532 13.26 11.86 32.33
N PHE A 533 12.02 11.36 32.47
CA PHE A 533 10.91 11.65 31.55
C PHE A 533 10.30 13.02 31.84
N LEU A 534 11.13 14.06 31.74
CA LEU A 534 10.80 15.45 31.93
C LEU A 534 10.85 16.18 30.58
N PRO A 535 10.00 17.21 30.36
CA PRO A 535 10.02 17.98 29.12
C PRO A 535 11.43 18.48 28.75
N ALA A 536 11.78 18.34 27.47
CA ALA A 536 13.06 18.74 26.87
C ALA A 536 14.31 17.98 27.36
N VAL A 537 14.15 16.88 28.10
CA VAL A 537 15.25 15.94 28.36
C VAL A 537 15.43 15.03 27.15
N THR A 538 16.67 14.88 26.70
CA THR A 538 17.08 13.95 25.65
C THR A 538 17.93 12.82 26.26
N CYS A 539 17.61 11.58 25.88
CA CYS A 539 18.35 10.38 26.26
C CYS A 539 18.84 9.69 24.99
N GLY A 540 20.14 9.67 24.75
CA GLY A 540 20.72 9.26 23.47
C GLY A 540 21.86 8.26 23.55
N ARG A 541 22.05 7.54 22.45
CA ARG A 541 23.17 6.62 22.22
C ARG A 541 24.04 7.18 21.11
N ARG A 542 25.34 7.24 21.35
CA ARG A 542 26.33 7.74 20.40
C ARG A 542 27.01 6.58 19.68
N PHE A 543 27.19 6.74 18.39
CA PHE A 543 28.15 5.95 17.64
C PHE A 543 29.57 6.46 17.98
N ALA A 544 30.51 5.54 18.16
CA ALA A 544 31.92 5.87 18.34
C ALA A 544 32.39 6.79 17.19
N PRO A 545 33.31 7.74 17.45
CA PRO A 545 33.80 8.65 16.43
C PRO A 545 34.27 7.91 15.17
N LEU A 546 33.80 8.37 14.01
CA LEU A 546 34.09 7.68 12.76
C LEU A 546 35.59 7.72 12.44
N GLU A 547 36.19 6.57 12.13
CA GLU A 547 37.63 6.53 11.80
C GLU A 547 37.96 7.08 10.40
N ARG A 548 36.96 7.15 9.51
CA ARG A 548 37.10 7.49 8.09
C ARG A 548 35.89 8.28 7.61
N ASP A 549 36.01 8.93 6.46
CA ASP A 549 34.87 9.52 5.75
C ASP A 549 33.94 8.41 5.23
N GLY A 550 32.64 8.68 5.17
CA GLY A 550 31.67 7.74 4.61
C GLY A 550 30.20 8.07 4.90
N ASP A 551 29.34 7.10 4.62
CA ASP A 551 27.91 7.15 4.91
C ASP A 551 27.55 6.16 6.02
N LEU A 552 26.73 6.56 6.98
CA LEU A 552 26.19 5.69 8.02
C LEU A 552 24.69 5.44 7.78
N ARG A 553 24.24 4.19 7.84
CA ARG A 553 22.84 3.78 7.74
C ARG A 553 22.49 2.88 8.91
N PHE A 554 21.28 3.02 9.45
CA PHE A 554 20.78 2.18 10.55
C PHE A 554 19.25 2.23 10.59
N THR A 555 18.65 1.30 11.31
CA THR A 555 17.20 1.21 11.52
C THR A 555 16.88 1.53 12.99
N VAL A 556 15.88 2.36 13.24
CA VAL A 556 15.33 2.60 14.58
C VAL A 556 13.97 1.91 14.70
N THR A 557 13.89 0.88 15.52
CA THR A 557 12.68 0.07 15.71
C THR A 557 12.07 0.33 17.09
N SER A 558 10.93 1.04 17.14
CA SER A 558 10.17 1.21 18.39
C SER A 558 9.36 -0.05 18.71
N THR A 559 9.29 -0.41 20.00
CA THR A 559 8.44 -1.52 20.46
C THR A 559 6.99 -1.10 20.70
N TYR A 560 6.71 0.20 20.66
CA TYR A 560 5.45 0.83 21.03
C TYR A 560 4.90 1.70 19.89
N GLY A 561 3.57 1.79 19.79
CA GLY A 561 2.91 2.65 18.81
C GLY A 561 1.41 2.70 19.02
N HIS A 562 0.92 3.83 19.52
CA HIS A 562 -0.50 4.06 19.80
C HIS A 562 -0.84 5.53 19.51
N VAL A 563 -1.97 5.79 18.83
CA VAL A 563 -2.35 7.15 18.39
C VAL A 563 -2.43 8.13 19.56
N SER A 564 -2.88 7.68 20.74
CA SER A 564 -2.96 8.52 21.94
C SER A 564 -1.61 8.90 22.56
N ALA A 565 -0.51 8.29 22.12
CA ALA A 565 0.84 8.59 22.58
C ALA A 565 1.59 9.55 21.66
N LYS A 566 0.92 10.03 20.61
CA LYS A 566 1.43 11.13 19.78
C LYS A 566 1.72 12.35 20.66
N ASP A 567 2.81 13.05 20.38
CA ASP A 567 3.25 14.27 21.06
C ASP A 567 3.69 14.08 22.52
N TYR A 568 4.04 12.85 22.94
CA TYR A 568 4.64 12.57 24.26
C TYR A 568 6.17 12.48 24.24
N TRP A 569 6.78 11.93 23.19
CA TRP A 569 8.23 11.93 22.97
C TRP A 569 8.55 11.86 21.48
N ARG A 570 9.76 12.30 21.13
CA ARG A 570 10.27 12.27 19.76
C ARG A 570 11.57 11.50 19.68
N MET A 571 11.79 10.83 18.55
CA MET A 571 13.10 10.31 18.19
C MET A 571 13.86 11.36 17.38
N GLN A 572 15.15 11.48 17.65
CA GLN A 572 16.02 12.50 17.09
C GLN A 572 17.33 11.87 16.61
N VAL A 573 17.91 12.46 15.56
CA VAL A 573 19.24 12.12 15.07
C VAL A 573 20.09 13.38 15.05
N TRP A 574 21.20 13.33 15.77
CA TRP A 574 22.15 14.43 15.91
C TRP A 574 23.46 14.04 15.23
N VAL A 575 24.15 15.04 14.68
CA VAL A 575 25.52 14.89 14.18
C VAL A 575 26.35 16.03 14.76
N ASN A 576 27.46 15.69 15.43
CA ASN A 576 28.36 16.64 16.09
C ASN A 576 27.63 17.63 17.01
N GLY A 577 26.69 17.14 17.81
CA GLY A 577 25.91 17.96 18.74
C GLY A 577 24.83 18.83 18.09
N ARG A 578 24.59 18.70 16.78
CA ARG A 578 23.57 19.47 16.06
C ARG A 578 22.47 18.57 15.53
N LEU A 579 21.23 18.88 15.90
CA LEU A 579 20.04 18.13 15.48
C LEU A 579 19.89 18.17 13.95
N GLN A 580 19.72 17.01 13.32
CA GLN A 580 19.57 16.91 11.86
C GLN A 580 18.13 16.60 11.45
N LEU A 581 17.46 15.73 12.19
CA LEU A 581 16.04 15.42 12.00
C LEU A 581 15.40 14.85 13.26
N SER A 582 14.08 14.90 13.31
CA SER A 582 13.26 14.53 14.47
C SER A 582 11.90 13.99 14.01
N TRP A 583 11.34 13.00 14.68
CA TRP A 583 10.00 12.46 14.37
C TRP A 583 9.28 12.00 15.63
N ASP A 584 7.94 11.91 15.56
CA ASP A 584 7.12 11.42 16.68
C ASP A 584 7.42 9.94 16.98
N GLY A 585 7.74 9.61 18.23
CA GLY A 585 8.13 8.27 18.63
C GLY A 585 6.97 7.39 19.13
N GLY A 586 5.80 7.96 19.38
CA GLY A 586 4.68 7.29 20.06
C GLY A 586 3.50 6.92 19.18
N GLY A 587 3.30 7.62 18.06
CA GLY A 587 2.07 7.56 17.27
C GLY A 587 1.88 6.31 16.42
N ALA A 588 2.96 5.61 16.03
CA ALA A 588 2.87 4.40 15.21
C ALA A 588 4.06 3.46 15.41
N LYS A 589 3.79 2.14 15.43
CA LYS A 589 4.82 1.11 15.56
C LYS A 589 5.31 0.71 14.16
N ARG A 590 6.45 1.26 13.74
CA ARG A 590 7.08 0.91 12.46
C ARG A 590 8.60 1.13 12.52
N PRO A 591 9.41 0.29 11.83
CA PRO A 591 10.83 0.56 11.65
C PRO A 591 11.05 1.87 10.90
N VAL A 592 12.05 2.65 11.30
CA VAL A 592 12.46 3.89 10.62
C VAL A 592 13.90 3.74 10.15
N HIS A 593 14.11 3.77 8.83
CA HIS A 593 15.40 3.64 8.20
C HIS A 593 16.05 5.01 8.09
N VAL A 594 17.22 5.18 8.73
CA VAL A 594 17.99 6.42 8.76
C VAL A 594 19.24 6.27 7.89
N SER A 595 19.56 7.32 7.15
CA SER A 595 20.80 7.43 6.36
C SER A 595 21.47 8.78 6.63
N ALA A 596 22.71 8.78 7.07
CA ALA A 596 23.55 9.96 7.26
C ALA A 596 24.71 9.87 6.26
N THR A 597 24.68 10.74 5.24
CA THR A 597 25.62 10.72 4.11
C THR A 597 26.60 11.88 4.19
N GLY A 598 27.82 11.68 3.68
CA GLY A 598 28.85 12.72 3.65
C GLY A 598 29.49 13.00 5.01
N LEU A 599 29.48 12.02 5.92
CA LEU A 599 30.16 12.10 7.21
C LEU A 599 31.68 12.06 7.02
N ARG A 600 32.39 12.74 7.91
CA ARG A 600 33.85 12.84 7.91
C ARG A 600 34.45 12.04 9.05
N ALA A 601 35.72 11.67 8.90
CA ALA A 601 36.51 11.12 10.00
C ALA A 601 36.45 12.07 11.21
N GLY A 602 36.10 11.52 12.38
CA GLY A 602 35.89 12.25 13.63
C GLY A 602 34.45 12.68 13.91
N ASP A 603 33.54 12.61 12.92
CA ASP A 603 32.12 12.93 13.17
C ASP A 603 31.50 11.93 14.15
N VAL A 604 30.60 12.43 14.99
CA VAL A 604 29.84 11.65 15.97
C VAL A 604 28.36 11.74 15.64
N VAL A 605 27.72 10.58 15.45
CA VAL A 605 26.27 10.46 15.22
C VAL A 605 25.61 10.00 16.52
N GLU A 606 24.54 10.66 16.94
CA GLU A 606 23.77 10.30 18.14
C GLU A 606 22.30 10.08 17.77
N VAL A 607 21.73 9.00 18.30
CA VAL A 607 20.30 8.69 18.21
C VAL A 607 19.69 8.89 19.59
N ALA A 608 18.74 9.82 19.72
CA ALA A 608 18.18 10.20 21.01
C ALA A 608 16.65 10.15 21.04
N ALA A 609 16.10 9.81 22.20
CA ALA A 609 14.68 9.98 22.52
C ALA A 609 14.51 11.24 23.39
N MET A 610 13.63 12.15 23.00
CA MET A 610 13.34 13.40 23.71
C MET A 610 11.94 13.40 24.30
N ALA A 611 11.81 13.61 25.61
CA ALA A 611 10.52 13.75 26.27
C ALA A 611 9.89 15.11 25.94
N LEU A 612 8.61 15.10 25.58
CA LEU A 612 7.79 16.30 25.39
C LEU A 612 7.00 16.63 26.66
N THR A 613 6.44 15.62 27.32
CA THR A 613 5.63 15.81 28.54
C THR A 613 6.33 15.28 29.80
N ASP A 614 5.89 15.75 30.97
CA ASP A 614 6.31 15.16 32.24
C ASP A 614 5.52 13.87 32.48
N GLN A 615 6.24 12.75 32.54
CA GLN A 615 5.68 11.42 32.82
C GLN A 615 6.43 10.70 33.95
N THR A 616 7.12 11.44 34.81
CA THR A 616 7.94 10.88 35.90
C THR A 616 7.12 10.01 36.88
N LEU A 617 5.82 10.28 37.01
CA LEU A 617 4.89 9.52 37.87
C LEU A 617 4.31 8.25 37.21
N SER A 618 4.58 7.99 35.93
CA SER A 618 3.99 6.88 35.17
C SER A 618 5.07 5.98 34.54
N PRO A 619 5.39 4.84 35.18
CA PRO A 619 6.47 3.94 34.74
C PRO A 619 6.30 3.36 33.33
N SER A 620 5.07 3.31 32.82
CA SER A 620 4.76 2.74 31.51
C SER A 620 5.40 3.51 30.35
N TRP A 621 5.63 4.82 30.52
CA TRP A 621 6.19 5.66 29.45
C TRP A 621 7.66 5.42 29.19
N SER A 622 8.43 5.02 30.20
CA SER A 622 9.82 4.60 29.99
C SER A 622 9.88 3.41 29.04
N LYS A 623 9.04 2.39 29.26
CA LYS A 623 8.89 1.24 28.36
C LYS A 623 8.36 1.65 26.98
N ALA A 624 7.43 2.61 26.92
CA ALA A 624 6.87 3.09 25.66
C ALA A 624 7.90 3.82 24.78
N SER A 625 8.83 4.56 25.39
CA SER A 625 9.89 5.28 24.67
C SER A 625 11.01 4.39 24.12
N ARG A 626 11.00 3.10 24.46
CA ARG A 626 12.08 2.16 24.12
C ARG A 626 12.12 1.84 22.62
N ALA A 627 13.28 2.10 22.02
CA ALA A 627 13.61 1.73 20.65
C ALA A 627 14.95 0.98 20.55
N GLN A 628 15.09 0.16 19.52
CA GLN A 628 16.33 -0.55 19.17
C GLN A 628 16.99 0.10 17.94
N ILE A 629 18.31 0.20 17.95
CA ILE A 629 19.16 0.69 16.85
C ILE A 629 19.79 -0.51 16.15
N GLU A 630 19.18 -0.92 15.04
CA GLU A 630 19.48 -2.16 14.33
C GLU A 630 20.10 -1.86 12.96
N ASP A 631 20.54 -2.91 12.26
CA ASP A 631 21.04 -2.84 10.87
C ASP A 631 22.13 -1.79 10.59
N VAL A 632 22.94 -1.45 11.60
CA VAL A 632 24.02 -0.45 11.49
C VAL A 632 25.02 -0.83 10.40
N GLN A 633 25.21 0.07 9.44
CA GLN A 633 26.06 -0.08 8.26
C GLN A 633 26.80 1.23 7.98
N PHE A 634 28.12 1.21 8.00
CA PHE A 634 28.97 2.29 7.52
C PHE A 634 29.52 1.99 6.11
N ASP A 635 29.61 2.97 5.22
CA ASP A 635 30.15 2.80 3.88
C ASP A 635 31.31 3.77 3.70
N PRO A 636 32.58 3.33 3.87
CA PRO A 636 33.73 4.21 3.76
C PRO A 636 33.89 4.74 2.33
N GLN A 637 33.70 6.04 2.15
CA GLN A 637 33.85 6.72 0.88
C GLN A 637 34.18 8.21 1.09
N PRO A 638 34.80 8.88 0.10
CA PRO A 638 35.09 10.31 0.23
C PRO A 638 33.83 11.13 0.48
N ALA A 639 33.87 12.06 1.44
CA ALA A 639 32.73 12.92 1.75
C ALA A 639 32.39 13.83 0.56
N ALA A 640 31.24 13.60 -0.08
CA ALA A 640 30.76 14.37 -1.22
C ALA A 640 29.72 15.42 -0.76
N GLY A 641 30.21 16.58 -0.29
CA GLY A 641 29.36 17.71 0.10
C GLY A 641 29.13 17.85 1.61
N PRO A 642 28.14 18.64 2.05
CA PRO A 642 27.77 18.77 3.46
C PRO A 642 27.10 17.50 3.97
N VAL A 643 27.18 17.25 5.28
CA VAL A 643 26.45 16.15 5.94
C VAL A 643 24.97 16.30 5.67
N ALA A 644 24.33 15.21 5.22
CA ALA A 644 22.90 15.14 5.01
C ALA A 644 22.34 13.90 5.69
N VAL A 645 21.29 14.07 6.50
CA VAL A 645 20.63 12.95 7.18
C VAL A 645 19.21 12.80 6.64
N GLY A 646 18.79 11.60 6.26
CA GLY A 646 17.46 11.25 5.78
C GLY A 646 16.82 10.15 6.63
N ALA A 647 15.49 10.16 6.73
CA ALA A 647 14.70 9.12 7.40
C ALA A 647 13.39 8.90 6.63
N ASP A 648 12.91 7.66 6.56
CA ASP A 648 11.71 7.27 5.81
C ASP A 648 10.42 7.39 6.64
N HIS A 649 10.31 8.46 7.44
CA HIS A 649 9.15 8.72 8.29
C HIS A 649 8.31 9.92 7.82
N PRO A 650 6.98 9.76 7.65
CA PRO A 650 6.13 10.80 7.03
C PRO A 650 6.03 12.07 7.90
N GLY A 651 6.17 11.93 9.22
CA GLY A 651 6.17 13.04 10.18
C GLY A 651 7.56 13.58 10.56
N VAL A 652 8.57 13.44 9.69
CA VAL A 652 9.93 13.94 9.96
C VAL A 652 9.98 15.47 9.88
N THR A 653 10.51 16.09 10.92
CA THR A 653 10.87 17.50 10.98
C THR A 653 12.39 17.66 10.83
N ARG A 654 12.82 18.76 10.20
CA ARG A 654 14.23 19.04 9.89
C ARG A 654 14.54 20.49 10.27
N PRO A 655 15.35 20.73 11.31
CA PRO A 655 15.77 22.09 11.63
C PRO A 655 16.75 22.61 10.57
N HIS A 656 16.54 23.83 10.12
CA HIS A 656 17.47 24.59 9.30
C HIS A 656 18.11 25.65 10.19
N PHE A 657 19.44 25.67 10.37
CA PHE A 657 20.12 26.72 11.16
C PHE A 657 20.99 27.62 10.29
N GLY A 658 20.36 28.27 9.30
CA GLY A 658 20.94 29.38 8.54
C GLY A 658 20.92 30.69 9.33
N SER A 659 21.04 31.83 8.63
CA SER A 659 20.98 33.17 9.24
C SER A 659 19.66 33.47 9.95
N THR A 660 18.59 32.77 9.55
CA THR A 660 17.31 32.73 10.22
C THR A 660 16.97 31.26 10.44
N PRO A 661 17.24 30.70 11.63
CA PRO A 661 16.91 29.32 11.90
C PRO A 661 15.41 29.08 11.72
N ARG A 662 15.05 27.96 11.09
CA ARG A 662 13.67 27.51 10.88
C ARG A 662 13.51 26.09 11.38
N MET A 663 12.57 25.84 12.28
CA MET A 663 12.38 24.51 12.87
C MET A 663 10.98 24.29 13.42
N SER A 664 10.63 23.03 13.63
CA SER A 664 9.39 22.66 14.33
C SER A 664 9.43 23.15 15.79
N PRO A 665 8.27 23.47 16.42
CA PRO A 665 8.24 23.85 17.83
C PRO A 665 8.98 22.90 18.75
N TYR A 666 8.88 21.60 18.48
CA TYR A 666 9.49 20.56 19.30
C TYR A 666 11.03 20.54 19.22
N ASP A 667 11.59 21.08 18.14
CA ASP A 667 13.02 21.04 17.87
C ASP A 667 13.75 22.30 18.38
N VAL A 668 13.02 23.25 18.98
CA VAL A 668 13.57 24.50 19.55
C VAL A 668 14.63 24.25 20.61
N SER A 669 14.52 23.15 21.37
CA SER A 669 15.51 22.76 22.37
C SER A 669 16.90 22.45 21.79
N SER A 670 17.03 22.34 20.45
CA SER A 670 18.31 22.22 19.77
C SER A 670 19.06 23.54 19.60
N LEU A 671 18.43 24.68 19.87
CA LEU A 671 19.09 25.98 19.91
C LEU A 671 19.80 26.21 21.23
N THR A 672 20.78 27.10 21.20
CA THR A 672 21.64 27.44 22.33
C THR A 672 21.65 28.95 22.57
N LEU A 673 22.25 29.36 23.68
CA LEU A 673 22.49 30.77 23.99
C LEU A 673 23.39 31.47 22.95
N GLU A 674 24.19 30.74 22.18
CA GLU A 674 25.08 31.29 21.15
C GLU A 674 24.30 31.76 19.91
N ASP A 675 23.15 31.13 19.63
CA ASP A 675 22.25 31.52 18.54
C ASP A 675 21.60 32.89 18.78
N PHE A 676 21.65 33.38 20.03
CA PHE A 676 21.06 34.64 20.46
C PHE A 676 22.12 35.54 21.11
N PRO A 677 22.85 36.35 20.32
CA PRO A 677 23.83 37.27 20.87
C PRO A 677 23.18 38.29 21.81
N VAL A 678 23.88 38.61 22.90
CA VAL A 678 23.42 39.60 23.88
C VAL A 678 23.23 40.96 23.20
N ASP A 679 22.12 41.61 23.51
CA ASP A 679 21.75 42.96 23.05
C ASP A 679 21.73 43.13 21.52
N ARG A 680 21.46 42.02 20.82
CA ARG A 680 21.32 42.01 19.37
C ARG A 680 20.06 41.23 18.96
N PRO A 681 19.15 41.84 18.19
CA PRO A 681 18.01 41.12 17.66
C PRO A 681 18.44 39.99 16.71
N ALA A 682 17.91 38.79 16.95
CA ALA A 682 18.12 37.59 16.15
C ALA A 682 16.78 36.99 15.73
N ARG A 683 16.68 36.50 14.49
CA ARG A 683 15.43 35.96 13.94
C ARG A 683 15.42 34.44 14.07
N VAL A 684 14.28 33.87 14.44
CA VAL A 684 13.99 32.44 14.38
C VAL A 684 12.56 32.25 13.89
N ASP A 685 12.33 31.25 13.04
CA ASP A 685 11.05 30.97 12.42
C ASP A 685 10.54 29.59 12.86
N ILE A 686 9.33 29.53 13.42
CA ILE A 686 8.75 28.30 13.93
C ILE A 686 7.80 27.72 12.90
N ASP A 687 8.11 26.52 12.42
CA ASP A 687 7.37 25.82 11.38
C ASP A 687 6.29 24.90 11.99
N LEU A 688 5.02 25.26 11.79
CA LEU A 688 3.87 24.49 12.25
C LEU A 688 3.35 23.52 11.17
N GLY A 689 4.08 23.34 10.06
CA GLY A 689 3.67 22.54 8.91
C GLY A 689 2.95 23.40 7.86
N ASP A 690 1.74 23.86 8.18
CA ASP A 690 0.92 24.66 7.24
C ASP A 690 1.28 26.15 7.25
N THR A 691 1.99 26.62 8.28
CA THR A 691 2.40 28.02 8.41
C THR A 691 3.69 28.16 9.19
N VAL A 692 4.32 29.33 9.08
CA VAL A 692 5.52 29.71 9.81
C VAL A 692 5.20 30.87 10.72
N VAL A 693 5.51 30.74 12.02
CA VAL A 693 5.41 31.82 13.01
C VAL A 693 6.77 32.51 13.12
N PRO A 694 6.93 33.73 12.61
CA PRO A 694 8.20 34.43 12.68
C PRO A 694 8.40 35.03 14.08
N LEU A 695 9.58 34.81 14.65
CA LEU A 695 9.99 35.36 15.95
C LEU A 695 11.24 36.25 15.82
N LEU A 696 11.29 37.30 16.62
CA LEU A 696 12.51 38.09 16.85
C LEU A 696 12.88 37.99 18.32
N VAL A 697 14.10 37.56 18.61
CA VAL A 697 14.59 37.35 19.97
C VAL A 697 15.66 38.38 20.28
N VAL A 698 15.57 39.00 21.45
CA VAL A 698 16.60 39.90 21.98
C VAL A 698 17.00 39.37 23.35
N ARG A 699 18.21 38.84 23.45
CA ARG A 699 18.75 38.31 24.71
C ARG A 699 19.34 39.45 25.54
N ARG A 700 19.00 39.49 26.83
CA ARG A 700 19.65 40.38 27.81
C ARG A 700 20.63 39.61 28.68
N HIS A 701 21.70 40.28 29.11
CA HIS A 701 22.69 39.66 29.99
C HIS A 701 22.17 39.54 31.43
N GLY A 702 22.26 38.35 32.03
CA GLY A 702 21.97 38.13 33.44
C GLY A 702 20.50 38.30 33.83
N SER A 703 19.57 38.15 32.89
CA SER A 703 18.14 38.13 33.18
C SER A 703 17.61 36.72 33.07
N ASP A 704 16.88 36.31 34.11
CA ASP A 704 16.15 35.03 34.14
C ASP A 704 14.67 35.22 33.79
N GLN A 705 14.27 36.41 33.31
CA GLN A 705 12.90 36.74 32.91
C GLN A 705 12.79 36.94 31.40
N VAL A 706 11.64 36.58 30.84
CA VAL A 706 11.34 36.75 29.41
C VAL A 706 10.02 37.46 29.19
N LEU A 707 10.06 38.56 28.45
CA LEU A 707 8.89 39.29 27.96
C LEU A 707 8.58 38.87 26.52
N THR A 708 7.39 38.30 26.29
CA THR A 708 6.92 37.98 24.94
C THR A 708 5.88 38.98 24.47
N LEU A 709 6.08 39.62 23.31
CA LEU A 709 5.21 40.65 22.77
C LEU A 709 4.55 40.20 21.45
N PHE A 710 3.25 40.44 21.33
CA PHE A 710 2.46 40.03 20.16
C PHE A 710 1.93 41.23 19.37
N ASN A 711 1.74 41.06 18.07
CA ASN A 711 1.19 42.10 17.19
C ASN A 711 -0.31 42.35 17.41
N GLY A 712 -0.71 43.63 17.34
CA GLY A 712 -2.07 44.02 16.98
C GLY A 712 -2.25 44.03 15.46
N ALA A 713 -3.16 44.88 14.96
CA ALA A 713 -3.36 45.05 13.52
C ALA A 713 -2.06 45.46 12.80
N VAL A 714 -1.77 44.81 11.67
CA VAL A 714 -0.60 45.10 10.83
C VAL A 714 -1.01 45.90 9.61
N ASP A 715 -0.27 46.96 9.31
CA ASP A 715 -0.40 47.75 8.09
C ASP A 715 0.22 46.97 6.92
N LEU A 716 -0.63 46.43 6.04
CA LEU A 716 -0.21 45.62 4.90
C LEU A 716 0.39 46.45 3.76
N ASP A 717 -0.04 47.70 3.60
CA ASP A 717 0.51 48.61 2.60
C ASP A 717 1.96 48.98 2.93
N ARG A 718 2.30 49.03 4.23
CA ARG A 718 3.67 49.28 4.69
C ARG A 718 4.52 48.02 4.79
N SER A 719 3.96 46.91 5.27
CA SER A 719 4.72 45.68 5.50
C SER A 719 4.94 44.86 4.23
N HIS A 720 4.07 45.01 3.22
CA HIS A 720 4.06 44.19 2.00
C HIS A 720 4.11 42.68 2.31
N GLY A 721 3.44 42.25 3.38
CA GLY A 721 3.41 40.85 3.83
C GLY A 721 4.70 40.36 4.49
N ALA A 722 5.67 41.23 4.78
CA ALA A 722 6.84 40.88 5.57
C ALA A 722 6.51 40.79 7.07
N PRO A 723 7.22 39.95 7.85
CA PRO A 723 7.03 39.88 9.30
C PRO A 723 7.25 41.24 9.98
N VAL A 724 6.25 41.68 10.75
CA VAL A 724 6.34 42.89 11.58
C VAL A 724 6.48 42.47 13.04
N PHE A 725 7.43 43.06 13.76
CA PHE A 725 7.62 42.85 15.19
C PHE A 725 7.24 44.12 15.94
N GLN A 726 5.96 44.30 16.26
CA GLN A 726 5.51 45.53 16.91
C GLN A 726 6.20 45.71 18.26
N ARG A 727 6.63 46.96 18.54
CA ARG A 727 7.36 47.36 19.76
C ARG A 727 8.78 46.79 19.87
N SER A 728 9.30 46.15 18.83
CA SER A 728 10.70 45.67 18.80
C SER A 728 11.73 46.78 18.95
N SER A 729 11.42 48.03 18.60
CA SER A 729 12.31 49.17 18.84
C SER A 729 12.40 49.62 20.29
N TRP A 730 11.61 49.03 21.21
CA TRP A 730 11.60 49.39 22.64
C TRP A 730 12.47 48.44 23.49
N TRP A 731 13.21 47.53 22.87
CA TRP A 731 13.94 46.46 23.56
C TRP A 731 14.91 46.97 24.65
N GLU A 732 15.49 48.16 24.48
CA GLU A 732 16.38 48.79 25.47
C GLU A 732 15.65 49.27 26.75
N GLU A 733 14.34 49.45 26.69
CA GLU A 733 13.52 49.93 27.82
C GLU A 733 13.21 48.81 28.82
N PHE A 734 13.46 47.55 28.46
CA PHE A 734 13.13 46.39 29.27
C PHE A 734 14.41 45.72 29.79
N PRO A 735 14.51 45.43 31.10
CA PRO A 735 15.70 44.81 31.68
C PRO A 735 15.82 43.31 31.40
N CYS A 736 14.76 42.68 30.89
CA CYS A 736 14.62 41.24 30.70
C CYS A 736 14.77 40.80 29.24
N SER A 737 15.05 39.53 28.95
CA SER A 737 15.11 39.06 27.55
C SER A 737 13.74 39.18 26.87
N GLN A 738 13.69 39.40 25.55
CA GLN A 738 12.43 39.58 24.83
C GLN A 738 12.25 38.64 23.64
N ILE A 739 11.00 38.23 23.40
CA ILE A 739 10.57 37.51 22.21
C ILE A 739 9.42 38.28 21.56
N TYR A 740 9.58 38.71 20.32
CA TYR A 740 8.53 39.35 19.54
C TYR A 740 7.94 38.35 18.57
N VAL A 741 6.61 38.21 18.59
CA VAL A 741 5.87 37.26 17.77
C VAL A 741 5.13 38.01 16.69
N ALA A 742 5.45 37.73 15.43
CA ALA A 742 4.62 38.16 14.31
C ALA A 742 3.44 37.19 14.16
N ASP A 743 2.21 37.71 14.05
CA ASP A 743 1.05 36.87 13.75
C ASP A 743 1.26 36.26 12.35
N PRO A 744 1.32 34.92 12.21
CA PRO A 744 1.57 34.28 10.91
C PRO A 744 0.49 34.62 9.88
N GLY A 745 -0.73 34.96 10.32
CA GLY A 745 -1.80 35.37 9.42
C GLY A 745 -1.55 36.72 8.74
N SER A 746 -0.60 37.53 9.22
CA SER A 746 -0.22 38.82 8.62
C SER A 746 1.03 38.73 7.74
N VAL A 747 1.47 37.53 7.36
CA VAL A 747 2.72 37.31 6.62
C VAL A 747 2.45 36.55 5.32
N GLY A 748 3.16 36.92 4.26
CA GLY A 748 3.07 36.30 2.94
C GLY A 748 2.00 36.89 2.01
N GLU A 749 1.78 36.21 0.88
CA GLU A 749 0.89 36.66 -0.20
C GLU A 749 -0.58 36.81 0.22
N HIS A 750 -1.02 35.98 1.17
CA HIS A 750 -2.40 35.99 1.68
C HIS A 750 -2.51 36.65 3.05
N ALA A 751 -1.61 37.58 3.36
CA ALA A 751 -1.58 38.30 4.62
C ALA A 751 -2.89 39.05 4.86
N LEU A 752 -3.39 38.97 6.10
CA LEU A 752 -4.50 39.78 6.60
C LEU A 752 -3.97 40.75 7.65
N SER A 753 -4.59 41.94 7.75
CA SER A 753 -4.21 42.91 8.77
C SER A 753 -4.45 42.37 10.19
N LEU A 754 -5.45 41.50 10.36
CA LEU A 754 -5.84 40.87 11.61
C LEU A 754 -6.17 39.38 11.39
N SER A 755 -5.64 38.52 12.25
CA SER A 755 -5.87 37.07 12.19
C SER A 755 -6.01 36.39 13.56
N TRP A 756 -5.56 37.00 14.66
CA TRP A 756 -5.66 36.44 16.02
C TRP A 756 -5.07 35.03 16.13
N GLY A 757 -4.04 34.74 15.33
CA GLY A 757 -3.42 33.43 15.24
C GLY A 757 -4.29 32.34 14.62
N GLN A 758 -5.34 32.69 13.88
CA GLN A 758 -6.19 31.75 13.17
C GLN A 758 -5.64 31.49 11.76
N VAL A 759 -5.14 30.27 11.54
CA VAL A 759 -4.45 29.91 10.29
C VAL A 759 -5.38 29.22 9.31
N SER A 760 -6.22 28.30 9.78
CA SER A 760 -7.20 27.56 8.97
C SER A 760 -8.33 27.02 9.85
N GLU A 761 -9.29 26.31 9.27
CA GLU A 761 -10.32 25.58 10.02
C GLU A 761 -9.72 24.57 10.99
N THR A 762 -8.59 23.94 10.65
CA THR A 762 -7.97 22.87 11.43
C THR A 762 -6.78 23.33 12.27
N LEU A 763 -6.22 24.52 12.00
CA LEU A 763 -5.02 25.02 12.67
C LEU A 763 -5.20 26.42 13.28
N SER A 764 -4.87 26.53 14.56
CA SER A 764 -4.52 27.80 15.21
C SER A 764 -3.04 27.79 15.56
N ALA A 765 -2.37 28.91 15.34
CA ALA A 765 -0.94 29.05 15.60
C ALA A 765 -0.61 29.09 17.10
N ILE A 766 -1.55 29.49 17.96
CA ILE A 766 -1.28 29.77 19.39
C ILE A 766 -0.76 28.53 20.13
N PRO A 767 -1.41 27.34 20.10
CA PRO A 767 -0.92 26.20 20.87
C PRO A 767 0.46 25.71 20.41
N GLY A 768 0.69 25.66 19.09
CA GLY A 768 1.98 25.26 18.53
C GLY A 768 3.09 26.27 18.82
N ALA A 769 2.80 27.57 18.70
CA ALA A 769 3.74 28.63 19.05
C ALA A 769 4.09 28.60 20.54
N MET A 770 3.13 28.31 21.43
CA MET A 770 3.37 28.25 22.87
C MET A 770 4.43 27.20 23.24
N TRP A 771 4.46 26.08 22.54
CA TRP A 771 5.52 25.08 22.73
C TRP A 771 6.92 25.66 22.47
N ALA A 772 7.07 26.35 21.33
CA ALA A 772 8.32 27.00 20.95
C ALA A 772 8.70 28.13 21.90
N LEU A 773 7.74 28.96 22.30
CA LEU A 773 7.96 30.10 23.20
C LEU A 773 8.45 29.65 24.57
N ARG A 774 7.89 28.55 25.13
CA ARG A 774 8.39 27.95 26.38
C ARG A 774 9.82 27.45 26.25
N GLY A 775 10.13 26.75 25.16
CA GLY A 775 11.48 26.27 24.88
C GLY A 775 12.49 27.42 24.77
N LEU A 776 12.17 28.44 23.97
CA LEU A 776 13.01 29.63 23.81
C LEU A 776 13.17 30.40 25.13
N ALA A 777 12.10 30.57 25.89
CA ALA A 777 12.17 31.26 27.17
C ALA A 777 13.10 30.52 28.15
N GLY A 778 13.03 29.19 28.19
CA GLY A 778 13.95 28.36 28.96
C GLY A 778 15.42 28.50 28.52
N ILE A 779 15.69 28.58 27.20
CA ILE A 779 17.04 28.85 26.69
C ILE A 779 17.53 30.22 27.18
N LEU A 780 16.65 31.21 27.20
CA LEU A 780 16.95 32.59 27.63
C LEU A 780 17.03 32.77 29.15
N GLY A 781 16.84 31.71 29.95
CA GLY A 781 16.96 31.71 31.41
C GLY A 781 15.65 31.60 32.18
N ALA A 782 14.49 31.82 31.54
CA ALA A 782 13.18 31.80 32.19
C ALA A 782 12.59 30.39 32.27
N THR A 783 13.16 29.56 33.16
CA THR A 783 12.73 28.17 33.35
C THR A 783 11.39 28.06 34.07
N GLU A 784 11.11 28.93 35.05
CA GLU A 784 9.85 28.91 35.80
C GLU A 784 8.76 29.71 35.08
N PRO A 785 7.48 29.26 35.13
CA PRO A 785 6.36 30.02 34.55
C PRO A 785 6.25 31.46 35.03
N ALA A 786 6.51 31.72 36.31
CA ALA A 786 6.43 33.06 36.88
C ALA A 786 7.39 34.07 36.22
N ASP A 787 8.49 33.59 35.65
CA ASP A 787 9.49 34.42 34.97
C ASP A 787 9.10 34.81 33.55
N ARG A 788 7.95 34.34 33.07
CA ARG A 788 7.43 34.61 31.72
C ARG A 788 6.27 35.59 31.77
N LEU A 789 6.43 36.70 31.07
CA LEU A 789 5.42 37.75 30.93
C LEU A 789 4.99 37.88 29.48
N TYR A 790 3.69 37.81 29.22
CA TYR A 790 3.09 38.01 27.90
C TYR A 790 2.46 39.40 27.79
N PHE A 791 2.75 40.12 26.71
CA PHE A 791 2.18 41.43 26.46
C PHE A 791 1.57 41.57 25.07
N GLY A 792 0.40 42.20 24.99
CA GLY A 792 -0.14 42.66 23.73
C GLY A 792 -1.34 43.56 23.88
N SER A 793 -1.63 44.30 22.82
CA SER A 793 -2.82 45.15 22.71
C SER A 793 -3.73 44.70 21.59
N SER A 794 -5.04 44.95 21.68
CA SER A 794 -6.00 44.57 20.63
C SER A 794 -5.91 43.06 20.32
N ALA A 795 -5.67 42.67 19.07
CA ALA A 795 -5.45 41.27 18.68
C ALA A 795 -4.20 40.65 19.34
N GLY A 796 -3.17 41.45 19.63
CA GLY A 796 -2.01 41.00 20.39
C GLY A 796 -2.38 40.72 21.85
N GLY A 797 -3.39 41.41 22.39
CA GLY A 797 -3.95 41.14 23.71
C GLY A 797 -4.64 39.79 23.77
N PHE A 798 -5.37 39.41 22.70
CA PHE A 798 -5.94 38.07 22.56
C PHE A 798 -4.85 36.98 22.56
N TRP A 799 -3.78 37.18 21.80
CA TRP A 799 -2.60 36.31 21.78
C TRP A 799 -1.95 36.18 23.17
N ALA A 800 -1.62 37.31 23.80
CA ALA A 800 -0.93 37.34 25.09
C ALA A 800 -1.74 36.65 26.19
N TRP A 801 -3.04 36.92 26.25
CA TRP A 801 -3.93 36.29 27.23
C TRP A 801 -4.08 34.79 26.97
N SER A 802 -4.23 34.39 25.70
CA SER A 802 -4.33 32.97 25.34
C SER A 802 -3.03 32.20 25.67
N CYS A 803 -1.87 32.81 25.45
CA CYS A 803 -0.58 32.21 25.82
C CYS A 803 -0.44 32.04 27.33
N ALA A 804 -0.79 33.06 28.13
CA ALA A 804 -0.73 32.95 29.58
C ALA A 804 -1.66 31.86 30.14
N VAL A 805 -2.83 31.69 29.54
CA VAL A 805 -3.78 30.62 29.90
C VAL A 805 -3.23 29.23 29.59
N LEU A 806 -2.42 29.08 28.52
CA LEU A 806 -1.76 27.82 28.16
C LEU A 806 -0.43 27.59 28.92
N ASP A 807 0.12 28.64 29.53
CA ASP A 807 1.37 28.61 30.28
C ASP A 807 1.12 28.78 31.79
N HIS A 808 0.60 27.73 32.42
CA HIS A 808 0.13 27.78 33.82
C HIS A 808 1.21 28.33 34.77
N GLY A 809 0.89 29.44 35.44
CA GLY A 809 1.79 30.15 36.35
C GLY A 809 2.49 31.36 35.73
N ALA A 810 2.37 31.57 34.41
CA ALA A 810 2.84 32.77 33.75
C ALA A 810 1.87 33.95 33.90
N ARG A 811 2.34 35.12 33.48
CA ARG A 811 1.64 36.40 33.67
C ARG A 811 1.32 37.05 32.32
N ALA A 812 0.23 37.82 32.27
CA ALA A 812 -0.07 38.67 31.11
C ALA A 812 -0.40 40.11 31.49
N VAL A 813 0.08 41.05 30.68
CA VAL A 813 -0.39 42.45 30.65
C VAL A 813 -1.03 42.68 29.30
N VAL A 814 -2.32 42.99 29.28
CA VAL A 814 -3.09 43.17 28.04
C VAL A 814 -3.79 44.50 28.04
N ASN A 815 -3.84 45.16 26.89
CA ASN A 815 -4.46 46.47 26.76
C ASN A 815 -5.47 46.52 25.61
N ASN A 816 -6.74 46.86 25.92
CA ASN A 816 -7.84 46.89 24.95
C ASN A 816 -7.91 45.57 24.17
N ALA A 817 -7.80 44.44 24.87
CA ALA A 817 -7.72 43.12 24.28
C ALA A 817 -9.07 42.74 23.64
N GLN A 818 -9.01 42.25 22.40
CA GLN A 818 -10.20 41.80 21.67
C GLN A 818 -10.56 40.39 22.16
N ILE A 819 -11.46 40.30 23.14
CA ILE A 819 -11.69 39.09 23.94
C ILE A 819 -12.30 37.95 23.13
N ASP A 820 -13.30 38.31 22.33
CA ASP A 820 -13.96 37.44 21.35
C ASP A 820 -13.78 38.08 19.98
N TRP A 821 -12.81 37.59 19.20
CA TRP A 821 -12.48 38.21 17.93
C TRP A 821 -13.65 38.14 16.93
N THR A 822 -14.59 37.20 17.09
CA THR A 822 -15.77 37.09 16.21
C THR A 822 -16.80 38.20 16.45
N ARG A 823 -16.66 38.95 17.56
CA ARG A 823 -17.47 40.13 17.89
C ARG A 823 -16.77 41.43 17.50
N TRP A 824 -15.53 41.36 17.04
CA TRP A 824 -14.78 42.52 16.58
C TRP A 824 -15.40 43.13 15.30
N MET A 825 -14.87 44.26 14.85
CA MET A 825 -15.33 45.00 13.67
C MET A 825 -15.59 44.09 12.46
N ALA A 826 -16.78 44.24 11.87
CA ALA A 826 -17.30 43.34 10.84
C ALA A 826 -16.37 43.18 9.63
N ALA A 827 -15.67 44.24 9.21
CA ALA A 827 -14.75 44.18 8.07
C ALA A 827 -13.62 43.15 8.29
N ALA A 828 -12.88 43.26 9.40
CA ALA A 828 -11.79 42.35 9.72
C ALA A 828 -12.26 40.91 9.97
N VAL A 829 -13.41 40.74 10.64
CA VAL A 829 -14.01 39.42 10.88
C VAL A 829 -14.46 38.76 9.56
N ASN A 830 -15.03 39.55 8.64
CA ASN A 830 -15.44 39.07 7.32
C ASN A 830 -14.25 38.65 6.46
N GLU A 831 -13.16 39.40 6.49
CA GLU A 831 -11.93 39.04 5.78
C GLU A 831 -11.37 37.71 6.29
N LEU A 832 -11.22 37.55 7.61
CA LEU A 832 -10.68 36.32 8.18
C LEU A 832 -11.57 35.10 7.92
N ARG A 833 -12.88 35.19 8.17
CA ARG A 833 -13.80 34.05 7.97
C ARG A 833 -13.87 33.63 6.51
N SER A 834 -13.87 34.59 5.59
CA SER A 834 -13.84 34.34 4.15
C SER A 834 -12.54 33.63 3.76
N ALA A 835 -11.40 34.12 4.27
CA ALA A 835 -10.10 33.60 3.92
C ALA A 835 -9.80 32.21 4.52
N ARG A 836 -10.24 31.94 5.76
CA ARG A 836 -9.74 30.80 6.57
C ARG A 836 -10.79 29.84 7.10
N PHE A 837 -12.07 30.18 7.01
CA PHE A 837 -13.17 29.40 7.61
C PHE A 837 -14.35 29.19 6.66
N GLN A 838 -14.08 29.08 5.35
CA GLN A 838 -15.12 28.84 4.33
C GLN A 838 -16.31 29.81 4.43
N ASN A 839 -16.05 31.03 4.90
CA ASN A 839 -17.04 32.07 5.09
C ASN A 839 -18.18 31.72 6.09
N GLN A 840 -17.95 30.81 7.05
CA GLN A 840 -18.89 30.49 8.15
C GLN A 840 -19.33 31.74 8.93
N LEU A 841 -20.54 31.74 9.49
CA LEU A 841 -21.03 32.88 10.25
C LEU A 841 -20.36 32.98 11.63
N PRO A 842 -20.16 34.19 12.20
CA PRO A 842 -19.58 34.37 13.52
C PRO A 842 -20.24 33.54 14.64
N ALA A 843 -21.55 33.31 14.57
CA ALA A 843 -22.26 32.49 15.56
C ALA A 843 -21.90 31.00 15.46
N ASP A 844 -21.74 30.49 14.24
CA ASP A 844 -21.36 29.11 13.98
C ASP A 844 -19.92 28.88 14.44
N LEU A 845 -19.02 29.83 14.17
CA LEU A 845 -17.63 29.79 14.60
C LEU A 845 -17.49 29.71 16.12
N ARG A 846 -18.26 30.50 16.87
CA ARG A 846 -18.27 30.44 18.35
C ARG A 846 -18.76 29.11 18.89
N THR A 847 -19.64 28.43 18.15
CA THR A 847 -20.18 27.13 18.54
C THR A 847 -19.21 26.00 18.20
N ALA A 848 -18.63 26.03 17.00
CA ALA A 848 -17.70 25.03 16.52
C ALA A 848 -16.32 25.11 17.20
N TYR A 849 -15.85 26.33 17.51
CA TYR A 849 -14.49 26.57 17.99
C TYR A 849 -14.43 27.52 19.21
N PRO A 850 -15.16 27.24 20.31
CA PRO A 850 -15.36 28.20 21.40
C PRO A 850 -14.05 28.70 22.03
N THR A 851 -13.07 27.80 22.23
CA THR A 851 -11.76 28.12 22.82
C THR A 851 -10.81 28.84 21.86
N ARG A 852 -11.08 28.83 20.55
CA ARG A 852 -10.31 29.56 19.53
C ARG A 852 -10.90 30.92 19.21
N THR A 853 -12.20 31.10 19.46
CA THR A 853 -12.90 32.37 19.23
C THR A 853 -12.82 33.33 20.40
N ASN A 854 -12.83 32.80 21.63
CA ASN A 854 -12.95 33.60 22.85
C ASN A 854 -11.93 33.12 23.90
N VAL A 855 -11.06 34.03 24.35
CA VAL A 855 -9.98 33.68 25.31
C VAL A 855 -10.52 33.32 26.68
N LEU A 856 -11.67 33.84 27.10
CA LEU A 856 -12.30 33.48 28.38
C LEU A 856 -12.82 32.04 28.34
N LYS A 857 -13.27 31.57 27.17
CA LYS A 857 -13.63 30.16 26.97
C LYS A 857 -12.42 29.25 26.96
N ALA A 858 -11.28 29.71 26.42
CA ALA A 858 -10.02 29.00 26.58
C ALA A 858 -9.60 28.92 28.06
N TRP A 859 -9.75 30.02 28.81
CA TRP A 859 -9.43 30.07 30.23
C TRP A 859 -10.29 29.13 31.07
N GLU A 860 -11.61 29.15 30.85
CA GLU A 860 -12.56 28.22 31.48
C GLU A 860 -12.18 26.75 31.20
N ALA A 861 -11.82 26.43 29.95
CA ALA A 861 -11.45 25.06 29.57
C ALA A 861 -10.11 24.59 30.19
N GLN A 862 -9.15 25.49 30.41
CA GLN A 862 -7.90 25.15 31.10
C GLN A 862 -8.11 24.97 32.61
N GLY A 863 -8.97 25.77 33.23
CA GLY A 863 -9.37 25.59 34.63
C GLY A 863 -8.32 26.03 35.67
N PHE A 864 -7.24 26.71 35.28
CA PHE A 864 -6.20 27.18 36.19
C PHE A 864 -6.21 28.71 36.37
N PRO A 865 -6.10 29.23 37.60
CA PRO A 865 -5.96 30.66 37.83
C PRO A 865 -4.72 31.21 37.11
N THR A 866 -4.92 32.27 36.33
CA THR A 866 -3.87 32.93 35.54
C THR A 866 -3.78 34.40 35.98
N GLU A 867 -2.56 34.92 36.14
CA GLU A 867 -2.36 36.32 36.51
C GLU A 867 -2.44 37.22 35.28
N VAL A 868 -3.44 38.10 35.25
CA VAL A 868 -3.70 38.97 34.10
C VAL A 868 -3.99 40.38 34.58
N THR A 869 -3.22 41.35 34.09
CA THR A 869 -3.54 42.78 34.23
C THR A 869 -4.16 43.28 32.93
N TYR A 870 -5.47 43.53 32.96
CA TYR A 870 -6.25 44.04 31.83
C TYR A 870 -6.43 45.55 31.92
N TRP A 871 -5.68 46.29 31.10
CA TRP A 871 -5.87 47.72 30.90
C TRP A 871 -6.93 47.99 29.83
N VAL A 872 -7.92 48.83 30.15
CA VAL A 872 -9.03 49.10 29.23
C VAL A 872 -9.36 50.58 29.16
N ASN A 873 -9.43 51.12 27.94
CA ASN A 873 -9.87 52.48 27.69
C ASN A 873 -11.40 52.55 27.69
N VAL A 874 -11.99 53.10 28.75
CA VAL A 874 -13.46 53.19 28.84
C VAL A 874 -14.03 54.30 27.95
N SER A 875 -13.19 55.16 27.35
CA SER A 875 -13.61 56.10 26.31
C SER A 875 -13.81 55.43 24.95
N SER A 876 -13.27 54.21 24.74
CA SER A 876 -13.49 53.45 23.51
C SER A 876 -14.85 52.75 23.52
N GLY A 877 -15.65 53.00 22.48
CA GLY A 877 -17.01 52.45 22.37
C GLY A 877 -17.04 50.92 22.38
N HIS A 878 -16.16 50.26 21.63
CA HIS A 878 -16.12 48.80 21.57
C HIS A 878 -15.66 48.20 22.90
N ASP A 879 -14.56 48.70 23.46
CA ASP A 879 -13.99 48.18 24.70
C ASP A 879 -14.95 48.35 25.88
N ARG A 880 -15.62 49.51 25.99
CA ARG A 880 -16.59 49.79 27.05
C ARG A 880 -17.87 48.95 26.94
N VAL A 881 -18.39 48.76 25.72
CA VAL A 881 -19.73 48.18 25.51
C VAL A 881 -19.68 46.68 25.23
N VAL A 882 -18.58 46.16 24.69
CA VAL A 882 -18.46 44.77 24.22
C VAL A 882 -17.46 43.99 25.05
N ASP A 883 -16.18 44.38 25.08
CA ASP A 883 -15.12 43.55 25.68
C ASP A 883 -15.11 43.60 27.21
N LEU A 884 -15.14 44.79 27.83
CA LEU A 884 -15.11 44.95 29.28
C LEU A 884 -16.27 44.21 30.00
N PRO A 885 -17.55 44.35 29.56
CA PRO A 885 -18.65 43.65 30.21
C PRO A 885 -18.51 42.12 30.15
N GLN A 886 -17.89 41.56 29.10
CA GLN A 886 -17.63 40.13 29.01
C GLN A 886 -16.63 39.67 30.07
N VAL A 887 -15.54 40.43 30.27
CA VAL A 887 -14.53 40.12 31.29
C VAL A 887 -15.10 40.26 32.70
N GLU A 888 -15.88 41.30 32.98
CA GLU A 888 -16.53 41.51 34.28
C GLU A 888 -17.53 40.39 34.59
N ALA A 889 -18.38 40.02 33.64
CA ALA A 889 -19.34 38.92 33.80
C ALA A 889 -18.63 37.57 34.02
N PHE A 890 -17.50 37.34 33.34
CA PHE A 890 -16.69 36.15 33.54
C PHE A 890 -16.06 36.12 34.94
N ALA A 891 -15.47 37.22 35.39
CA ALA A 891 -14.90 37.32 36.73
C ALA A 891 -15.93 37.12 37.85
N MET A 892 -17.15 37.62 37.65
CA MET A 892 -18.26 37.38 38.58
C MET A 892 -18.71 35.92 38.63
N SER A 893 -18.69 35.23 37.49
CA SER A 893 -19.12 33.82 37.40
C SER A 893 -18.03 32.82 37.78
N HIS A 894 -16.75 33.21 37.70
CA HIS A 894 -15.59 32.35 37.94
C HIS A 894 -14.58 32.98 38.91
N PRO A 895 -14.99 33.37 40.14
CA PRO A 895 -14.15 34.15 41.05
C PRO A 895 -12.83 33.46 41.43
N GLU A 896 -12.83 32.13 41.56
CA GLU A 896 -11.61 31.36 41.85
C GLU A 896 -10.62 31.37 40.70
N LEU A 897 -11.12 31.29 39.46
CA LEU A 897 -10.30 31.30 38.25
C LEU A 897 -9.69 32.68 38.00
N THR A 898 -10.46 33.74 38.28
CA THR A 898 -10.05 35.13 38.07
C THR A 898 -9.48 35.80 39.33
N ARG A 899 -9.11 35.04 40.36
CA ARG A 899 -8.58 35.61 41.63
C ARG A 899 -7.35 36.50 41.45
N ASN A 900 -6.59 36.30 40.37
CA ASN A 900 -5.41 37.09 39.99
C ASN A 900 -5.65 38.01 38.78
N LEU A 901 -6.91 38.30 38.44
CA LEU A 901 -7.28 39.25 37.40
C LEU A 901 -7.35 40.68 37.96
N SER A 902 -6.60 41.61 37.38
CA SER A 902 -6.65 43.04 37.71
C SER A 902 -7.19 43.83 36.52
N ILE A 903 -8.39 44.40 36.65
CA ILE A 903 -8.99 45.26 35.62
C ILE A 903 -8.67 46.73 35.92
N ARG A 904 -7.87 47.37 35.06
CA ARG A 904 -7.42 48.77 35.19
C ARG A 904 -8.06 49.63 34.11
N ARG A 905 -8.98 50.51 34.51
CA ARG A 905 -9.71 51.40 33.61
C ARG A 905 -8.96 52.73 33.46
N TYR A 906 -8.89 53.26 32.24
CA TYR A 906 -8.39 54.60 31.96
C TYR A 906 -9.27 55.28 30.90
N GLU A 907 -9.14 56.59 30.77
CA GLU A 907 -9.90 57.41 29.81
C GLU A 907 -8.93 58.15 28.90
N ASP A 908 -9.04 57.90 27.59
CA ASP A 908 -8.32 58.62 26.55
C ASP A 908 -9.16 58.62 25.27
N GLU A 909 -10.00 59.65 25.12
CA GLU A 909 -10.85 59.79 23.93
C GLU A 909 -10.05 59.87 22.62
N SER A 910 -8.83 60.44 22.68
CA SER A 910 -7.99 60.66 21.48
C SER A 910 -7.41 59.36 20.93
N SER A 911 -7.05 58.44 21.82
CA SER A 911 -6.52 57.13 21.43
C SER A 911 -7.61 56.16 20.97
N GLY A 912 -8.86 56.32 21.45
CA GLY A 912 -9.95 55.38 21.14
C GLY A 912 -9.56 53.95 21.52
N HIS A 913 -9.70 53.00 20.59
CA HIS A 913 -9.28 51.60 20.82
C HIS A 913 -7.75 51.42 20.85
N ASN A 914 -6.95 52.39 20.39
CA ASN A 914 -5.51 52.26 20.43
C ASN A 914 -5.01 52.12 21.89
N PRO A 915 -3.92 51.36 22.11
CA PRO A 915 -3.37 51.17 23.45
C PRO A 915 -2.84 52.49 24.01
N MET A 916 -2.55 52.47 25.32
CA MET A 916 -1.85 53.57 26.00
C MET A 916 -0.55 53.95 25.26
N GLY A 917 -0.18 55.22 25.36
CA GLY A 917 1.09 55.71 24.82
C GLY A 917 2.31 54.93 25.34
N ARG A 918 3.43 55.00 24.60
CA ARG A 918 4.66 54.23 24.87
C ARG A 918 5.08 54.24 26.34
N SER A 919 5.21 55.41 26.96
CA SER A 919 5.70 55.53 28.35
C SER A 919 4.81 54.81 29.37
N ASN A 920 3.48 54.91 29.22
CA ASN A 920 2.52 54.24 30.10
C ASN A 920 2.51 52.72 29.86
N THR A 921 2.64 52.30 28.60
CA THR A 921 2.75 50.88 28.26
C THR A 921 4.02 50.25 28.86
N VAL A 922 5.17 50.91 28.72
CA VAL A 922 6.44 50.46 29.31
C VAL A 922 6.31 50.40 30.84
N ALA A 923 5.75 51.43 31.47
CA ALA A 923 5.53 51.43 32.92
C ALA A 923 4.65 50.26 33.40
N ALA A 924 3.56 49.96 32.69
CA ALA A 924 2.67 48.85 33.02
C ALA A 924 3.34 47.48 32.90
N ILE A 925 4.17 47.28 31.87
CA ILE A 925 4.95 46.06 31.68
C ILE A 925 6.01 45.94 32.79
N CYS A 926 6.79 47.00 33.03
CA CYS A 926 7.84 46.99 34.06
C CYS A 926 7.30 46.83 35.48
N GLU A 927 6.13 47.39 35.79
CA GLU A 927 5.45 47.13 37.07
C GLU A 927 5.17 45.64 37.26
N SER A 928 4.80 44.94 36.19
CA SER A 928 4.50 43.51 36.24
C SER A 928 5.76 42.64 36.25
N LEU A 929 6.88 43.10 35.67
CA LEU A 929 8.17 42.39 35.75
C LEU A 929 8.80 42.44 37.15
N ASN A 930 8.60 43.55 37.88
CA ASN A 930 9.21 43.83 39.19
C ASN A 930 8.45 43.20 40.39
N ARG A 931 7.38 42.46 40.14
CA ARG A 931 6.64 41.68 41.14
C ARG A 931 7.16 40.26 41.16
#